data_AF-A0A5B8RVN3-F1
#
_entry.id   AF-A0A5B8RVN3-F1
#
_cell.length_a   1.000
_cell.length_b   1.000
_cell.length_c   1.000
_cell.angle_alpha   90.00
_cell.angle_beta   90.00
_cell.angle_gamma   90.00
#
_symmetry.space_group_name_H-M   'P 1'
#
loop_
_entity.id
_entity.type
_entity.pdbx_description
1 polymer ?
#
loop_
_entity_poly.entity_id
_entity_poly.type
_entity_poly.pdbx_seq_one_letter_code
_entity_poly.pdbx_strand_id
1 'polypeptide(L)'
;MALMLSVAAATGRPLFGVPTERTYVFFASFEDATPVLRRRLANICRAWRITSGARSRLTSGVLRCASALRGPAVPRQAAAVGPADFAPSLAMQARRFFLPCARKVYPSTGTSAQCVRLADPEDGWHLDPLPFILAAFGVLRLPRGCSLIGGAPLHPTHSKCIDTLNHMPPQPALSSFIWSVADLLRGDYKQSDYGKVILPFTVLRRLDCVLLPTKDAVLAELAAKEKLGVNPAPFLKRKTGLPFFNQSPLDLNKLLGDPSNVAQNLFAYIQGFGPEVRDIFEHFEFQAQIERLSKAGLLYQVTEKFCQVDLHPSRVSNADMGTVFEELIRKFAELSNETAGEHFTPREIIRLMVNLLYTEDGDALSKPGVVRTLYDPTAGTGGMLSVAGEYLAELNPKASLNVYGQELNPESFAICKADMLIKGQNVDNIVFGNTLSDDGHPGEHFDYMLSNPPFGVEWKKVEKEVRREHETQGFSGRFGPGLPRVSDGSMLFLLHLISKMRPTGEGGSRFGIVLNGSPLFTGGAGSGESEIRRYVLENDLLEAIVGLPTDMFYNTGISTYVWIISNRKPAARKGKVQLIDASGMWQKMRKSLGSKRKELSDAHIDRITRLFGDFVEAQEDDGTPISRIFDNEAFGYHSITVERPLRDEAGNIVLGQKGKQKGKPQPDASLRDTENVPYTEDVGEYFKREVLPHAPDAWIDPDKTKVGYEIPFNRHFYVFKPPRPLAKIDAELKQTTDRILDMIKGLSA
;
A
#
# COMPACT_ATOMS: atom_id res chain seq x y z
N MET A 1 -22.42 24.05 0.33
CA MET A 1 -22.97 24.40 -1.00
C MET A 1 -24.04 23.42 -1.47
N ALA A 2 -23.76 22.12 -1.54
CA ALA A 2 -24.76 21.10 -1.92
C ALA A 2 -26.05 21.15 -1.08
N LEU A 3 -25.93 21.33 0.24
CA LEU A 3 -27.09 21.40 1.15
C LEU A 3 -28.02 22.62 0.89
N MET A 4 -27.47 23.77 0.49
CA MET A 4 -28.29 24.96 0.19
C MET A 4 -29.09 24.80 -1.11
N LEU A 5 -28.46 24.16 -2.12
CA LEU A 5 -29.12 23.84 -3.39
C LEU A 5 -30.26 22.82 -3.20
N SER A 6 -30.05 21.83 -2.33
CA SER A 6 -31.06 20.79 -2.04
C SER A 6 -32.31 21.36 -1.37
N VAL A 7 -32.18 22.34 -0.47
CA VAL A 7 -33.34 22.89 0.25
C VAL A 7 -34.09 23.95 -0.55
N ALA A 8 -33.40 24.75 -1.37
CA ALA A 8 -34.07 25.70 -2.28
C ALA A 8 -34.92 24.96 -3.32
N ALA A 9 -34.41 23.88 -3.89
CA ALA A 9 -35.14 23.01 -4.83
C ALA A 9 -36.33 22.30 -4.17
N ALA A 10 -36.23 21.88 -2.90
CA ALA A 10 -37.29 21.21 -2.17
C ALA A 10 -38.41 22.14 -1.66
N THR A 11 -38.13 23.44 -1.51
CA THR A 11 -39.08 24.42 -0.94
C THR A 11 -39.63 25.41 -1.97
N GLY A 12 -39.17 25.36 -3.23
CA GLY A 12 -39.65 26.21 -4.32
C GLY A 12 -39.33 27.69 -4.17
N ARG A 13 -38.33 28.04 -3.35
CA ARG A 13 -37.94 29.44 -3.10
C ARG A 13 -36.76 29.84 -3.98
N PRO A 14 -36.77 31.04 -4.59
CA PRO A 14 -35.67 31.49 -5.46
C PRO A 14 -34.39 31.72 -4.65
N LEU A 15 -33.27 31.24 -5.18
CA LEU A 15 -31.94 31.50 -4.64
C LEU A 15 -31.33 32.68 -5.40
N PHE A 16 -30.99 33.76 -4.70
CA PHE A 16 -30.43 34.99 -5.30
C PHE A 16 -31.27 35.58 -6.45
N GLY A 17 -32.60 35.49 -6.36
CA GLY A 17 -33.52 36.10 -7.32
C GLY A 17 -33.76 35.32 -8.61
N VAL A 18 -33.24 34.09 -8.74
CA VAL A 18 -33.45 33.23 -9.92
C VAL A 18 -34.44 32.11 -9.61
N PRO A 19 -35.50 31.88 -10.43
CA PRO A 19 -36.42 30.76 -10.26
C PRO A 19 -35.74 29.42 -10.57
N THR A 20 -35.78 28.48 -9.63
CA THR A 20 -35.22 27.14 -9.79
C THR A 20 -36.31 26.15 -10.20
N GLU A 21 -36.64 26.11 -11.49
CA GLU A 21 -37.49 25.05 -12.04
C GLU A 21 -36.62 23.98 -12.71
N ARG A 22 -36.75 22.75 -12.19
CA ARG A 22 -36.18 21.48 -12.69
C ARG A 22 -34.69 21.28 -12.42
N THR A 23 -34.40 20.57 -11.33
CA THR A 23 -33.15 19.80 -11.21
C THR A 23 -33.44 18.51 -10.46
N TYR A 24 -33.07 17.37 -11.04
CA TYR A 24 -33.18 16.05 -10.39
C TYR A 24 -32.11 15.92 -9.29
N VAL A 25 -32.51 15.51 -8.08
CA VAL A 25 -31.61 15.28 -6.95
C VAL A 25 -31.50 13.78 -6.69
N PHE A 26 -30.28 13.23 -6.70
CA PHE A 26 -29.98 11.87 -6.25
C PHE A 26 -29.94 11.82 -4.71
N PHE A 27 -30.58 10.81 -4.12
CA PHE A 27 -30.47 10.54 -2.68
C PHE A 27 -29.28 9.62 -2.41
N ALA A 28 -28.36 10.04 -1.53
CA ALA A 28 -27.38 9.17 -0.90
C ALA A 28 -27.89 8.74 0.48
N SER A 29 -27.81 7.43 0.79
CA SER A 29 -28.05 6.91 2.14
C SER A 29 -26.93 7.37 3.09
N PHE A 30 -27.29 7.74 4.32
CA PHE A 30 -26.35 8.20 5.37
C PHE A 30 -26.40 7.30 6.61
N GLU A 31 -26.36 5.98 6.43
CA GLU A 31 -26.31 5.04 7.55
C GLU A 31 -25.00 5.13 8.36
N ASP A 32 -23.90 5.59 7.74
CA ASP A 32 -22.56 5.68 8.35
C ASP A 32 -22.19 7.07 8.91
N ALA A 33 -23.13 8.01 9.00
CA ALA A 33 -22.84 9.34 9.54
C ALA A 33 -22.54 9.31 11.05
N THR A 34 -21.52 10.04 11.50
CA THR A 34 -21.15 10.14 12.92
C THR A 34 -22.28 10.72 13.79
N PRO A 35 -22.35 10.38 15.10
CA PRO A 35 -23.44 10.82 15.98
C PRO A 35 -23.61 12.35 16.06
N VAL A 36 -22.50 13.10 15.92
CA VAL A 36 -22.47 14.57 15.93
C VAL A 36 -23.16 15.13 14.68
N LEU A 37 -22.93 14.53 13.51
CA LEU A 37 -23.54 14.95 12.26
C LEU A 37 -25.05 14.67 12.27
N ARG A 38 -25.48 13.52 12.81
CA ARG A 38 -26.92 13.20 12.98
C ARG A 38 -27.63 14.18 13.90
N ARG A 39 -27.00 14.57 15.03
CA ARG A 39 -27.57 15.58 15.96
C ARG A 39 -27.72 16.95 15.32
N ARG A 40 -26.71 17.40 14.55
CA ARG A 40 -26.78 18.69 13.85
C ARG A 40 -27.86 18.69 12.77
N LEU A 41 -27.98 17.61 12.00
CA LEU A 41 -29.05 17.43 11.00
C LEU A 41 -30.44 17.40 11.63
N ALA A 42 -30.61 16.69 12.76
CA ALA A 42 -31.88 16.65 13.49
C ALA A 42 -32.30 18.03 14.05
N ASN A 43 -31.34 18.87 14.43
CA ASN A 43 -31.61 20.22 14.89
C ASN A 43 -31.99 21.16 13.73
N ILE A 44 -31.36 21.00 12.56
CA ILE A 44 -31.72 21.74 11.34
C ILE A 44 -33.14 21.35 10.89
N CYS A 45 -33.46 20.05 10.82
CA CYS A 45 -34.80 19.58 10.45
C CYS A 45 -35.90 20.07 11.41
N ARG A 46 -35.62 20.14 12.72
CA ARG A 46 -36.54 20.71 13.72
C ARG A 46 -36.74 22.22 13.56
N ALA A 47 -35.66 22.97 13.37
CA ALA A 47 -35.73 24.41 13.16
C ALA A 47 -36.50 24.77 11.87
N TRP A 48 -36.51 23.87 10.88
CA TRP A 48 -37.13 24.09 9.57
C TRP A 48 -38.48 23.37 9.43
N ARG A 49 -39.03 22.81 10.52
CA ARG A 49 -40.34 22.13 10.61
C ARG A 49 -40.54 21.00 9.59
N ILE A 50 -39.49 20.23 9.30
CA ILE A 50 -39.57 19.06 8.40
C ILE A 50 -40.04 17.85 9.23
N THR A 51 -41.26 17.35 8.96
CA THR A 51 -41.83 16.19 9.66
C THR A 51 -41.42 14.86 9.02
N SER A 52 -40.85 13.94 9.79
CA SER A 52 -40.50 12.58 9.34
C SER A 52 -41.73 11.67 9.27
N GLY A 53 -42.07 11.18 8.08
CA GLY A 53 -43.12 10.18 7.88
C GLY A 53 -42.63 8.75 8.14
N ALA A 54 -43.44 8.01 8.90
CA ALA A 54 -43.56 6.54 9.02
C ALA A 54 -42.30 5.66 9.21
N ARG A 55 -42.24 5.01 10.38
CA ARG A 55 -41.52 3.75 10.63
C ARG A 55 -42.17 2.63 9.80
N SER A 56 -41.39 1.92 8.98
CA SER A 56 -41.73 0.56 8.56
C SER A 56 -40.48 -0.33 8.59
N ARG A 57 -40.57 -1.42 9.35
CA ARG A 57 -39.66 -2.57 9.32
C ARG A 57 -39.59 -3.12 7.90
N LEU A 58 -38.40 -3.47 7.41
CA LEU A 58 -38.24 -4.47 6.34
C LEU A 58 -36.82 -5.07 6.37
N THR A 59 -36.83 -6.38 6.44
CA THR A 59 -35.77 -7.37 6.30
C THR A 59 -35.30 -7.50 4.84
N SER A 60 -34.00 -7.75 4.64
CA SER A 60 -33.34 -8.43 3.51
C SER A 60 -33.83 -8.21 2.06
N GLY A 61 -32.92 -7.71 1.20
CA GLY A 61 -32.80 -8.17 -0.19
C GLY A 61 -33.42 -7.31 -1.30
N VAL A 62 -32.55 -6.89 -2.24
CA VAL A 62 -32.82 -6.53 -3.65
C VAL A 62 -33.57 -5.19 -3.91
N LEU A 63 -32.84 -4.20 -4.44
CA LEU A 63 -33.41 -3.01 -5.09
C LEU A 63 -33.99 -3.39 -6.47
N ARG A 64 -35.28 -3.10 -6.69
CA ARG A 64 -35.85 -2.89 -8.03
C ARG A 64 -36.30 -1.44 -8.18
N CYS A 65 -35.85 -0.80 -9.25
CA CYS A 65 -36.37 0.50 -9.70
C CYS A 65 -37.85 0.39 -10.06
N ALA A 66 -38.68 1.26 -9.48
CA ALA A 66 -40.00 1.56 -10.01
C ALA A 66 -40.37 3.02 -9.73
N SER A 67 -40.48 3.78 -10.82
CA SER A 67 -41.09 5.10 -10.90
C SER A 67 -42.59 5.03 -10.60
N ALA A 68 -43.10 5.89 -9.72
CA ALA A 68 -44.54 6.12 -9.58
C ALA A 68 -44.84 7.60 -9.32
N LEU A 69 -45.02 8.36 -10.40
CA LEU A 69 -45.85 9.57 -10.41
C LEU A 69 -47.27 9.11 -10.76
N ARG A 70 -48.25 9.35 -9.88
CA ARG A 70 -49.68 9.29 -10.24
C ARG A 70 -50.23 10.71 -10.27
N GLY A 71 -50.54 11.19 -11.48
CA GLY A 71 -51.52 12.24 -11.73
C GLY A 71 -52.77 11.62 -12.39
N PRO A 72 -53.95 12.28 -12.31
CA PRO A 72 -55.23 11.67 -12.67
C PRO A 72 -55.50 11.63 -14.18
N ALA A 73 -56.40 10.72 -14.54
CA ALA A 73 -56.77 10.24 -15.87
C ALA A 73 -57.49 11.25 -16.78
N VAL A 74 -57.49 10.97 -18.09
CA VAL A 74 -58.61 11.03 -19.09
C VAL A 74 -58.09 10.50 -20.46
N PRO A 75 -58.94 9.93 -21.36
CA PRO A 75 -58.65 8.65 -22.02
C PRO A 75 -58.49 8.65 -23.55
N ARG A 76 -57.97 7.51 -24.05
CA ARG A 76 -58.19 6.83 -25.36
C ARG A 76 -58.03 7.63 -26.66
N GLN A 77 -57.10 7.17 -27.50
CA GLN A 77 -57.43 6.64 -28.84
C GLN A 77 -56.27 5.80 -29.42
N ALA A 78 -56.66 4.78 -30.18
CA ALA A 78 -55.83 3.75 -30.78
C ALA A 78 -55.24 4.20 -32.13
N ALA A 79 -54.07 3.67 -32.50
CA ALA A 79 -53.78 3.15 -33.85
C ALA A 79 -52.34 2.60 -33.93
N ALA A 80 -52.21 1.44 -34.56
CA ALA A 80 -50.96 0.83 -34.98
C ALA A 80 -50.46 1.50 -36.27
N VAL A 81 -49.14 1.74 -36.40
CA VAL A 81 -48.43 1.80 -37.69
C VAL A 81 -47.00 1.30 -37.50
N GLY A 82 -46.57 0.38 -38.37
CA GLY A 82 -45.22 -0.16 -38.48
C GLY A 82 -44.22 0.79 -39.18
N PRO A 83 -43.03 0.28 -39.54
CA PRO A 83 -41.80 1.06 -39.59
C PRO A 83 -41.50 1.65 -40.97
N ALA A 84 -41.08 2.92 -41.02
CA ALA A 84 -40.15 3.45 -42.02
C ALA A 84 -39.67 4.85 -41.62
N ASP A 85 -38.39 5.10 -41.88
CA ASP A 85 -37.70 6.40 -41.97
C ASP A 85 -37.43 7.19 -40.68
N PHE A 86 -36.18 7.11 -40.19
CA PHE A 86 -35.28 8.27 -40.09
C PHE A 86 -33.85 7.81 -39.76
N ALA A 87 -32.92 8.17 -40.66
CA ALA A 87 -31.47 7.98 -40.54
C ALA A 87 -30.82 9.06 -39.62
N PRO A 88 -29.52 8.97 -39.28
CA PRO A 88 -28.97 9.28 -37.95
C PRO A 88 -28.56 10.75 -37.74
N SER A 89 -28.86 11.29 -36.55
CA SER A 89 -28.26 12.54 -36.06
C SER A 89 -27.93 12.47 -34.56
N LEU A 90 -26.87 11.74 -34.20
CA LEU A 90 -26.23 11.88 -32.88
C LEU A 90 -24.73 11.61 -32.93
N ALA A 91 -24.10 12.08 -34.01
CA ALA A 91 -22.66 12.16 -34.18
C ALA A 91 -22.25 13.60 -34.54
N MET A 92 -22.74 14.59 -33.79
CA MET A 92 -22.27 15.98 -33.92
C MET A 92 -22.59 16.83 -32.68
N GLN A 93 -22.16 16.39 -31.49
CA GLN A 93 -22.20 17.27 -30.29
C GLN A 93 -21.17 16.92 -29.20
N ALA A 94 -20.01 16.37 -29.58
CA ALA A 94 -18.90 16.11 -28.64
C ALA A 94 -17.51 16.45 -29.22
N ARG A 95 -17.41 17.51 -30.02
CA ARG A 95 -16.13 18.13 -30.43
C ARG A 95 -16.31 19.64 -30.59
N ARG A 96 -16.25 20.39 -29.49
CA ARG A 96 -15.96 21.83 -29.45
C ARG A 96 -15.82 22.29 -27.99
N PHE A 97 -14.69 21.96 -27.36
CA PHE A 97 -14.13 22.68 -26.20
C PHE A 97 -12.63 22.39 -26.13
N PHE A 98 -11.87 22.86 -27.12
CA PHE A 98 -10.42 23.14 -27.03
C PHE A 98 -10.10 24.29 -28.02
N LEU A 99 -9.52 25.36 -27.46
CA LEU A 99 -9.00 26.68 -27.92
C LEU A 99 -8.99 27.11 -29.42
N PRO A 100 -9.07 28.44 -29.69
CA PRO A 100 -7.86 29.27 -30.00
C PRO A 100 -7.99 30.74 -29.48
N CYS A 101 -7.03 31.69 -29.50
CA CYS A 101 -5.65 31.86 -29.97
C CYS A 101 -5.07 33.17 -29.37
N ALA A 102 -3.74 33.31 -29.38
CA ALA A 102 -2.98 34.51 -29.00
C ALA A 102 -2.80 35.56 -30.12
N ARG A 103 -2.76 36.86 -29.76
CA ARG A 103 -2.05 38.05 -30.33
C ARG A 103 -2.74 39.32 -29.77
N LYS A 104 -2.11 40.39 -29.25
CA LYS A 104 -1.02 41.24 -29.78
C LYS A 104 -0.63 42.35 -28.73
N VAL A 105 0.67 42.72 -28.70
CA VAL A 105 1.25 44.10 -28.65
C VAL A 105 1.72 44.70 -27.30
N TYR A 106 3.00 45.10 -27.32
CA TYR A 106 3.76 45.96 -26.38
C TYR A 106 3.43 47.46 -26.53
N PRO A 107 3.79 48.29 -25.54
CA PRO A 107 4.60 49.46 -25.88
C PRO A 107 5.89 49.61 -25.04
N SER A 108 6.77 50.41 -25.62
CA SER A 108 8.16 50.77 -25.32
C SER A 108 8.41 51.65 -24.10
N THR A 109 9.61 51.54 -23.50
CA THR A 109 10.52 52.66 -23.17
C THR A 109 11.91 52.15 -22.73
N GLY A 110 12.98 52.71 -23.35
CA GLY A 110 14.38 52.92 -22.91
C GLY A 110 15.15 51.78 -22.21
N THR A 111 16.45 51.50 -22.45
CA THR A 111 17.54 52.33 -22.97
C THR A 111 18.78 51.45 -23.16
N SER A 112 19.64 51.86 -24.10
CA SER A 112 21.10 51.63 -24.23
C SER A 112 21.68 50.22 -24.42
N ALA A 113 22.33 50.10 -25.58
CA ALA A 113 23.30 49.10 -26.00
C ALA A 113 24.53 49.00 -25.09
N GLN A 114 25.17 47.83 -25.07
CA GLN A 114 26.62 47.73 -25.30
C GLN A 114 27.02 46.30 -25.73
N CYS A 115 27.69 46.24 -26.87
CA CYS A 115 28.45 45.10 -27.38
C CYS A 115 29.73 44.93 -26.58
N VAL A 116 30.10 43.68 -26.25
CA VAL A 116 31.50 43.23 -26.20
C VAL A 116 31.58 41.83 -26.83
N ARG A 117 32.22 41.75 -27.99
CA ARG A 117 32.87 40.54 -28.53
C ARG A 117 34.33 40.58 -28.10
N LEU A 118 34.91 39.41 -27.81
CA LEU A 118 36.32 38.97 -27.91
C LEU A 118 36.36 37.59 -27.23
N ALA A 119 36.99 36.50 -27.67
CA ALA A 119 37.57 36.01 -28.91
C ALA A 119 37.83 34.50 -28.65
N ASP A 120 37.56 33.65 -29.65
CA ASP A 120 37.99 32.23 -29.73
C ASP A 120 39.53 32.11 -29.92
N PRO A 121 40.19 30.92 -29.94
CA PRO A 121 39.67 29.52 -30.01
C PRO A 121 40.42 28.49 -29.10
N GLU A 122 39.87 27.26 -28.95
CA GLU A 122 40.45 26.00 -29.44
C GLU A 122 39.62 24.76 -29.02
N ASP A 123 39.23 23.97 -30.04
CA ASP A 123 38.74 22.58 -30.08
C ASP A 123 37.49 22.16 -29.27
N GLY A 124 36.43 21.54 -29.80
CA GLY A 124 36.11 20.95 -31.09
C GLY A 124 34.81 20.11 -30.98
N TRP A 125 33.72 20.64 -31.53
CA TRP A 125 32.50 20.03 -32.10
C TRP A 125 31.96 18.65 -31.60
N HIS A 126 30.71 18.62 -31.12
CA HIS A 126 29.62 17.96 -31.85
C HIS A 126 28.23 18.50 -31.45
N LEU A 127 27.38 18.59 -32.49
CA LEU A 127 26.13 19.32 -32.60
C LEU A 127 24.95 18.67 -31.86
N ASP A 128 24.17 19.52 -31.21
CA ASP A 128 22.77 19.31 -30.83
C ASP A 128 21.92 20.31 -31.63
N PRO A 129 20.82 19.88 -32.27
CA PRO A 129 19.57 20.60 -32.02
C PRO A 129 18.30 19.71 -32.08
N LEU A 130 17.45 19.82 -31.06
CA LEU A 130 15.98 19.83 -31.26
C LEU A 130 15.60 20.98 -32.22
N PRO A 131 14.46 20.96 -32.98
CA PRO A 131 13.23 20.18 -32.75
C PRO A 131 12.54 19.65 -34.04
N PHE A 132 11.63 18.67 -33.98
CA PHE A 132 10.46 18.67 -34.89
C PHE A 132 9.29 17.83 -34.35
N ILE A 133 8.17 18.52 -34.16
CA ILE A 133 6.81 18.07 -33.90
C ILE A 133 6.09 17.97 -35.26
N LEU A 134 5.14 17.00 -35.37
CA LEU A 134 4.14 16.77 -36.45
C LEU A 134 4.55 15.95 -37.69
N ALA A 135 4.17 14.68 -37.71
CA ALA A 135 3.59 14.01 -38.89
C ALA A 135 3.00 12.63 -38.50
N ALA A 136 1.76 12.58 -38.02
CA ALA A 136 1.03 11.33 -37.85
C ALA A 136 -0.47 11.53 -38.13
N PHE A 137 -0.79 11.86 -39.38
CA PHE A 137 -2.10 11.61 -40.00
C PHE A 137 -1.90 11.64 -41.51
N GLY A 138 -2.11 10.52 -42.22
CA GLY A 138 -2.15 10.53 -43.68
C GLY A 138 -1.77 9.23 -44.36
N VAL A 139 -2.79 8.39 -44.56
CA VAL A 139 -2.93 7.40 -45.64
C VAL A 139 -2.26 7.84 -46.95
N LEU A 140 -1.39 7.02 -47.57
CA LEU A 140 -1.38 6.74 -49.03
C LEU A 140 -0.28 5.76 -49.49
N ARG A 141 -0.76 4.77 -50.28
CA ARG A 141 -0.14 3.94 -51.34
C ARG A 141 1.35 4.14 -51.67
N LEU A 142 2.07 3.02 -51.73
CA LEU A 142 3.29 2.87 -52.54
C LEU A 142 2.92 2.38 -53.96
N PRO A 143 3.50 2.96 -55.03
CA PRO A 143 3.37 2.45 -56.40
C PRO A 143 4.41 1.36 -56.72
N ARG A 144 4.07 0.57 -57.73
CA ARG A 144 4.83 -0.55 -58.30
C ARG A 144 6.07 -0.10 -59.08
N GLY A 145 7.07 -0.98 -59.11
CA GLY A 145 7.86 -1.25 -60.31
C GLY A 145 9.32 -0.80 -60.29
N CYS A 146 10.22 -1.71 -59.95
CA CYS A 146 11.48 -1.89 -60.68
C CYS A 146 11.99 -3.30 -60.43
N SER A 147 12.32 -3.98 -61.51
CA SER A 147 12.73 -5.37 -61.57
C SER A 147 14.05 -5.50 -62.33
N LEU A 148 14.77 -6.57 -62.01
CA LEU A 148 15.60 -7.42 -62.89
C LEU A 148 17.16 -7.36 -62.82
N ILE A 149 17.70 -8.54 -62.44
CA ILE A 149 18.80 -9.34 -63.07
C ILE A 149 20.21 -9.30 -62.47
N GLY A 150 20.71 -10.49 -62.09
CA GLY A 150 22.09 -10.92 -62.40
C GLY A 150 22.90 -11.76 -61.38
N GLY A 151 22.79 -13.10 -61.43
CA GLY A 151 23.90 -14.09 -61.40
C GLY A 151 24.80 -14.36 -60.16
N ALA A 152 24.49 -15.46 -59.41
CA ALA A 152 25.33 -16.51 -58.75
C ALA A 152 26.58 -16.19 -57.85
N PRO A 153 27.08 -17.10 -56.95
CA PRO A 153 26.50 -18.31 -56.32
C PRO A 153 26.52 -18.29 -54.76
N LEU A 154 25.96 -19.36 -54.17
CA LEU A 154 25.75 -19.63 -52.73
C LEU A 154 27.01 -19.57 -51.82
N HIS A 155 26.89 -18.93 -50.64
CA HIS A 155 27.65 -19.26 -49.41
C HIS A 155 26.84 -18.87 -48.15
N PRO A 156 27.00 -19.55 -47.00
CA PRO A 156 25.95 -19.70 -45.99
C PRO A 156 25.95 -18.54 -45.00
N THR A 157 24.91 -17.72 -45.04
CA THR A 157 24.61 -16.76 -43.96
C THR A 157 23.13 -16.79 -43.58
N HIS A 158 22.57 -17.99 -43.41
CA HIS A 158 21.36 -18.17 -42.61
C HIS A 158 21.71 -18.41 -41.13
N SER A 159 22.40 -17.45 -40.53
CA SER A 159 22.61 -17.41 -39.06
C SER A 159 22.14 -16.09 -38.44
N LYS A 160 21.62 -15.14 -39.23
CA LYS A 160 21.19 -13.82 -38.72
C LYS A 160 19.68 -13.59 -38.69
N CYS A 161 18.88 -14.62 -38.95
CA CYS A 161 17.40 -14.53 -38.84
C CYS A 161 16.81 -15.31 -37.65
N ILE A 162 17.65 -15.92 -36.78
CA ILE A 162 17.19 -16.61 -35.56
C ILE A 162 17.49 -15.80 -34.28
N ASP A 163 18.41 -14.84 -34.32
CA ASP A 163 18.78 -14.08 -33.12
C ASP A 163 17.80 -12.95 -32.77
N THR A 164 16.93 -12.53 -33.69
CA THR A 164 15.97 -11.43 -33.47
C THR A 164 14.67 -11.85 -32.77
N LEU A 165 14.48 -13.13 -32.47
CA LEU A 165 13.33 -13.62 -31.68
C LEU A 165 13.67 -13.83 -30.19
N ASN A 166 14.94 -13.72 -29.80
CA ASN A 166 15.42 -14.08 -28.46
C ASN A 166 15.79 -12.87 -27.57
N HIS A 167 15.44 -11.65 -27.95
CA HIS A 167 15.68 -10.45 -27.13
C HIS A 167 14.36 -9.71 -26.89
N MET A 168 13.61 -10.17 -25.88
CA MET A 168 12.52 -9.37 -25.32
C MET A 168 13.08 -8.28 -24.40
N PRO A 169 12.63 -7.02 -24.51
CA PRO A 169 12.72 -6.09 -23.39
C PRO A 169 11.80 -6.58 -22.24
N PRO A 170 12.25 -6.54 -20.97
CA PRO A 170 11.78 -7.46 -19.93
C PRO A 170 10.31 -7.33 -19.49
N GLN A 171 9.72 -6.13 -19.44
CA GLN A 171 8.37 -5.96 -18.88
C GLN A 171 7.19 -6.01 -19.87
N PRO A 172 7.19 -5.26 -21.01
CA PRO A 172 6.01 -5.19 -21.87
C PRO A 172 5.72 -6.53 -22.54
N ALA A 173 6.78 -7.26 -22.85
CA ALA A 173 6.74 -8.46 -23.64
C ALA A 173 6.30 -9.69 -22.80
N LEU A 174 6.73 -9.75 -21.53
CA LEU A 174 6.23 -10.74 -20.59
C LEU A 174 4.77 -10.48 -20.18
N SER A 175 4.38 -9.21 -19.99
CA SER A 175 2.96 -8.87 -19.80
C SER A 175 2.09 -9.33 -20.98
N SER A 176 2.57 -9.16 -22.21
CA SER A 176 1.85 -9.62 -23.42
C SER A 176 1.78 -11.14 -23.48
N PHE A 177 2.84 -11.84 -23.08
CA PHE A 177 2.87 -13.29 -22.98
C PHE A 177 1.80 -13.82 -22.01
N ILE A 178 1.75 -13.26 -20.80
CA ILE A 178 0.76 -13.63 -19.78
C ILE A 178 -0.67 -13.46 -20.30
N TRP A 179 -0.94 -12.36 -21.00
CA TRP A 179 -2.25 -12.14 -21.61
C TRP A 179 -2.58 -13.18 -22.68
N SER A 180 -1.59 -13.62 -23.46
CA SER A 180 -1.80 -14.69 -24.44
C SER A 180 -2.20 -16.01 -23.78
N VAL A 181 -1.71 -16.30 -22.57
CA VAL A 181 -2.14 -17.47 -21.79
C VAL A 181 -3.54 -17.24 -21.22
N ALA A 182 -3.82 -16.06 -20.66
CA ALA A 182 -5.15 -15.71 -20.15
C ALA A 182 -6.24 -15.78 -21.23
N ASP A 183 -5.91 -15.43 -22.47
CA ASP A 183 -6.81 -15.56 -23.62
C ASP A 183 -7.16 -17.02 -23.92
N LEU A 184 -6.22 -17.96 -23.76
CA LEU A 184 -6.48 -19.41 -23.90
C LEU A 184 -7.43 -19.93 -22.81
N LEU A 185 -7.36 -19.35 -21.59
CA LEU A 185 -8.20 -19.76 -20.46
C LEU A 185 -9.62 -19.18 -20.51
N ARG A 186 -9.88 -18.24 -21.43
CA ARG A 186 -11.16 -17.54 -21.52
C ARG A 186 -12.27 -18.50 -21.95
N GLY A 187 -13.29 -18.64 -21.10
CA GLY A 187 -14.44 -19.51 -21.33
C GLY A 187 -14.45 -20.70 -20.38
N ASP A 188 -13.31 -21.36 -20.20
CA ASP A 188 -13.15 -22.53 -19.32
C ASP A 188 -12.80 -22.15 -17.86
N TYR A 189 -12.24 -20.96 -17.67
CA TYR A 189 -11.89 -20.40 -16.38
C TYR A 189 -12.57 -19.05 -16.13
N LYS A 190 -12.91 -18.81 -14.86
CA LYS A 190 -13.27 -17.47 -14.37
C LYS A 190 -12.03 -16.61 -14.37
N GLN A 191 -12.17 -15.32 -14.64
CA GLN A 191 -11.03 -14.38 -14.66
C GLN A 191 -10.27 -14.36 -13.33
N SER A 192 -10.98 -14.50 -12.21
CA SER A 192 -10.40 -14.63 -10.86
C SER A 192 -9.55 -15.88 -10.67
N ASP A 193 -9.76 -16.94 -11.47
CA ASP A 193 -9.00 -18.20 -11.38
C ASP A 193 -7.77 -18.21 -12.30
N TYR A 194 -7.55 -17.20 -13.15
CA TYR A 194 -6.42 -17.19 -14.08
C TYR A 194 -5.07 -17.25 -13.35
N GLY A 195 -4.98 -16.59 -12.18
CA GLY A 195 -3.78 -16.62 -11.34
C GLY A 195 -3.40 -18.03 -10.89
N LYS A 196 -4.39 -18.87 -10.56
CA LYS A 196 -4.18 -20.27 -10.14
C LYS A 196 -3.50 -21.13 -11.18
N VAL A 197 -3.60 -20.76 -12.46
CA VAL A 197 -2.89 -21.43 -13.55
C VAL A 197 -1.56 -20.74 -13.83
N ILE A 198 -1.60 -19.42 -14.01
CA ILE A 198 -0.46 -18.67 -14.52
C ILE A 198 0.70 -18.60 -13.51
N LEU A 199 0.42 -18.44 -12.23
CA LEU A 199 1.44 -18.35 -11.18
C LEU A 199 2.28 -19.63 -11.05
N PRO A 200 1.69 -20.83 -10.84
CA PRO A 200 2.50 -22.05 -10.72
C PRO A 200 3.26 -22.39 -12.00
N PHE A 201 2.70 -22.14 -13.19
CA PHE A 201 3.45 -22.33 -14.44
C PHE A 201 4.63 -21.36 -14.58
N THR A 202 4.48 -20.11 -14.12
CA THR A 202 5.58 -19.12 -14.13
C THR A 202 6.71 -19.57 -13.20
N VAL A 203 6.38 -20.04 -12.00
CA VAL A 203 7.35 -20.60 -11.04
C VAL A 203 8.01 -21.86 -11.62
N LEU A 204 7.22 -22.80 -12.16
CA LEU A 204 7.75 -24.02 -12.78
C LEU A 204 8.71 -23.70 -13.92
N ARG A 205 8.35 -22.76 -14.79
CA ARG A 205 9.20 -22.37 -15.92
C ARG A 205 10.50 -21.72 -15.46
N ARG A 206 10.47 -20.89 -14.41
CA ARG A 206 11.66 -20.31 -13.79
C ARG A 206 12.60 -21.42 -13.26
N LEU A 207 12.07 -22.37 -12.50
CA LEU A 207 12.84 -23.50 -11.94
C LEU A 207 13.41 -24.40 -13.06
N ASP A 208 12.61 -24.68 -14.09
CA ASP A 208 13.01 -25.46 -15.26
C ASP A 208 14.19 -24.80 -16.01
N CYS A 209 14.10 -23.49 -16.28
CA CYS A 209 15.18 -22.75 -16.93
C CYS A 209 16.49 -22.81 -16.12
N VAL A 210 16.40 -22.61 -14.81
CA VAL A 210 17.55 -22.62 -13.90
C VAL A 210 18.25 -23.97 -13.84
N LEU A 211 17.49 -25.08 -13.91
CA LEU A 211 18.07 -26.43 -13.87
C LEU A 211 18.56 -26.94 -15.22
N LEU A 212 18.03 -26.41 -16.33
CA LEU A 212 18.30 -26.91 -17.69
C LEU A 212 19.79 -27.12 -18.00
N PRO A 213 20.72 -26.20 -17.66
CA PRO A 213 22.15 -26.38 -17.96
C PRO A 213 22.80 -27.56 -17.21
N THR A 214 22.21 -28.00 -16.10
CA THR A 214 22.78 -29.02 -15.22
C THR A 214 22.09 -30.39 -15.34
N LYS A 215 21.02 -30.47 -16.15
CA LYS A 215 20.12 -31.63 -16.23
C LYS A 215 20.86 -32.94 -16.51
N ASP A 216 21.67 -32.99 -17.56
CA ASP A 216 22.38 -34.21 -17.96
C ASP A 216 23.40 -34.65 -16.89
N ALA A 217 24.07 -33.69 -16.25
CA ALA A 217 25.01 -33.97 -15.17
C ALA A 217 24.30 -34.52 -13.92
N VAL A 218 23.11 -34.00 -13.60
CA VAL A 218 22.27 -34.48 -12.49
C VAL A 218 21.79 -35.91 -12.77
N LEU A 219 21.32 -36.22 -13.98
CA LEU A 219 20.86 -37.57 -14.34
C LEU A 219 22.00 -38.59 -14.31
N ALA A 220 23.19 -38.22 -14.79
CA ALA A 220 24.38 -39.06 -14.71
C ALA A 220 24.80 -39.33 -13.25
N GLU A 221 24.77 -38.29 -12.39
CA GLU A 221 25.09 -38.43 -10.97
C GLU A 221 24.04 -39.29 -10.25
N LEU A 222 22.74 -39.10 -10.53
CA LEU A 222 21.64 -39.91 -9.98
C LEU A 222 21.89 -41.39 -10.27
N ALA A 223 22.08 -41.75 -11.54
CA ALA A 223 22.33 -43.12 -11.95
C ALA A 223 23.58 -43.71 -11.27
N ALA A 224 24.61 -42.90 -11.03
CA ALA A 224 25.80 -43.33 -10.31
C ALA A 224 25.53 -43.58 -8.81
N LYS A 225 24.74 -42.74 -8.15
CA LYS A 225 24.43 -42.90 -6.71
C LYS A 225 23.41 -43.99 -6.43
N GLU A 226 22.43 -44.18 -7.30
CA GLU A 226 21.48 -45.28 -7.21
C GLU A 226 22.19 -46.64 -7.28
N LYS A 227 23.17 -46.78 -8.19
CA LYS A 227 24.02 -47.98 -8.26
C LYS A 227 24.84 -48.23 -6.99
N LEU A 228 25.17 -47.18 -6.25
CA LEU A 228 25.89 -47.27 -4.99
C LEU A 228 24.97 -47.45 -3.77
N GLY A 229 23.64 -47.39 -3.94
CA GLY A 229 22.67 -47.51 -2.86
C GLY A 229 22.73 -46.39 -1.82
N VAL A 230 23.26 -45.21 -2.18
CA VAL A 230 23.36 -44.05 -1.28
C VAL A 230 22.29 -43.01 -1.61
N ASN A 231 21.91 -42.18 -0.62
CA ASN A 231 21.00 -41.08 -0.86
C ASN A 231 21.59 -40.10 -1.90
N PRO A 232 20.96 -39.93 -3.09
CA PRO A 232 21.52 -39.10 -4.15
C PRO A 232 21.41 -37.61 -3.85
N ALA A 233 20.42 -37.17 -3.05
CA ALA A 233 20.02 -35.76 -2.96
C ALA A 233 21.17 -34.77 -2.65
N PRO A 234 22.08 -35.01 -1.68
CA PRO A 234 23.19 -34.09 -1.42
C PRO A 234 24.15 -33.93 -2.60
N PHE A 235 24.34 -35.00 -3.38
CA PHE A 235 25.19 -34.99 -4.57
C PHE A 235 24.52 -34.24 -5.72
N LEU A 236 23.21 -34.42 -5.89
CA LEU A 236 22.45 -33.70 -6.92
C LEU A 236 22.45 -32.19 -6.67
N LYS A 237 22.24 -31.75 -5.42
CA LYS A 237 22.36 -30.33 -5.03
C LYS A 237 23.74 -29.76 -5.32
N ARG A 238 24.80 -30.54 -5.08
CA ARG A 238 26.17 -30.15 -5.42
C ARG A 238 26.39 -30.03 -6.93
N LYS A 239 25.74 -30.86 -7.75
CA LYS A 239 25.81 -30.79 -9.22
C LYS A 239 25.06 -29.59 -9.79
N THR A 240 23.91 -29.24 -9.21
CA THR A 240 23.16 -28.06 -9.63
C THR A 240 23.81 -26.77 -9.16
N GLY A 241 24.57 -26.82 -8.06
CA GLY A 241 25.06 -25.61 -7.38
C GLY A 241 23.96 -24.84 -6.65
N LEU A 242 22.80 -25.49 -6.45
CA LEU A 242 21.57 -24.90 -5.93
C LEU A 242 21.03 -25.76 -4.78
N PRO A 243 20.18 -25.19 -3.90
CA PRO A 243 19.59 -25.95 -2.80
C PRO A 243 18.54 -26.98 -3.26
N PHE A 244 18.27 -27.10 -4.56
CA PHE A 244 17.27 -28.00 -5.15
C PHE A 244 17.77 -28.66 -6.44
N PHE A 245 17.03 -29.68 -6.88
CA PHE A 245 17.29 -30.46 -8.10
C PHE A 245 15.99 -31.05 -8.68
N ASN A 246 16.09 -31.62 -9.88
CA ASN A 246 15.03 -32.43 -10.49
C ASN A 246 15.62 -33.71 -11.10
N GLN A 247 15.11 -34.87 -10.69
CA GLN A 247 15.58 -36.19 -11.08
C GLN A 247 14.82 -36.80 -12.28
N SER A 248 13.77 -36.14 -12.76
CA SER A 248 13.02 -36.62 -13.93
C SER A 248 13.89 -36.55 -15.19
N PRO A 249 13.83 -37.52 -16.12
CA PRO A 249 14.50 -37.40 -17.42
C PRO A 249 13.84 -36.35 -18.33
N LEU A 250 12.63 -35.91 -17.97
CA LEU A 250 11.86 -34.89 -18.67
C LEU A 250 12.31 -33.47 -18.26
N ASP A 251 12.11 -32.53 -19.18
CA ASP A 251 12.10 -31.10 -18.97
C ASP A 251 10.84 -30.55 -19.66
N LEU A 252 10.46 -29.29 -19.41
CA LEU A 252 9.21 -28.75 -19.96
C LEU A 252 9.12 -28.87 -21.48
N ASN A 253 10.23 -28.74 -22.22
CA ASN A 253 10.23 -28.87 -23.67
C ASN A 253 9.99 -30.33 -24.09
N LYS A 254 10.62 -31.30 -23.43
CA LYS A 254 10.42 -32.74 -23.70
C LYS A 254 8.98 -33.19 -23.43
N LEU A 255 8.26 -32.55 -22.51
CA LEU A 255 6.84 -32.86 -22.27
C LEU A 255 5.98 -32.68 -23.53
N LEU A 256 6.35 -31.75 -24.41
CA LEU A 256 5.61 -31.46 -25.64
C LEU A 256 5.79 -32.54 -26.73
N GLY A 257 6.77 -33.44 -26.56
CA GLY A 257 7.04 -34.55 -27.48
C GLY A 257 6.02 -35.69 -27.42
N ASP A 258 5.17 -35.73 -26.40
CA ASP A 258 4.08 -36.69 -26.26
C ASP A 258 2.77 -35.99 -25.83
N PRO A 259 2.09 -35.31 -26.79
CA PRO A 259 0.91 -34.49 -26.52
C PRO A 259 -0.24 -35.25 -25.82
N SER A 260 -0.37 -36.54 -26.10
CA SER A 260 -1.43 -37.40 -25.57
C SER A 260 -1.29 -37.66 -24.07
N ASN A 261 -0.07 -37.60 -23.53
CA ASN A 261 0.23 -37.92 -22.13
C ASN A 261 0.81 -36.72 -21.36
N VAL A 262 0.64 -35.49 -21.85
CA VAL A 262 1.21 -34.27 -21.23
C VAL A 262 0.87 -34.16 -19.75
N ALA A 263 -0.36 -34.48 -19.35
CA ALA A 263 -0.77 -34.45 -17.95
C ALA A 263 0.07 -35.40 -17.08
N GLN A 264 0.16 -36.68 -17.49
CA GLN A 264 0.93 -37.69 -16.78
C GLN A 264 2.42 -37.35 -16.75
N ASN A 265 2.96 -36.86 -17.86
CA ASN A 265 4.36 -36.48 -17.99
C ASN A 265 4.68 -35.24 -17.12
N LEU A 266 3.80 -34.25 -17.08
CA LEU A 266 3.95 -33.06 -16.22
C LEU A 266 3.88 -33.44 -14.73
N PHE A 267 2.97 -34.34 -14.35
CA PHE A 267 2.94 -34.89 -12.99
C PHE A 267 4.24 -35.59 -12.61
N ALA A 268 4.74 -36.48 -13.48
CA ALA A 268 6.00 -37.15 -13.27
C ALA A 268 7.18 -36.16 -13.19
N TYR A 269 7.15 -35.09 -13.99
CA TYR A 269 8.15 -34.03 -13.94
C TYR A 269 8.15 -33.30 -12.59
N ILE A 270 6.97 -32.92 -12.07
CA ILE A 270 6.83 -32.26 -10.77
C ILE A 270 7.27 -33.18 -9.62
N GLN A 271 6.90 -34.47 -9.68
CA GLN A 271 7.35 -35.47 -8.70
C GLN A 271 8.86 -35.75 -8.77
N GLY A 272 9.51 -35.35 -9.86
CA GLY A 272 10.96 -35.41 -10.00
C GLY A 272 11.71 -34.39 -9.14
N PHE A 273 11.05 -33.36 -8.62
CA PHE A 273 11.72 -32.39 -7.75
C PHE A 273 11.90 -32.89 -6.31
N GLY A 274 12.86 -32.27 -5.60
CA GLY A 274 13.01 -32.43 -4.15
C GLY A 274 11.76 -31.99 -3.36
N PRO A 275 11.60 -32.45 -2.10
CA PRO A 275 10.45 -32.11 -1.26
C PRO A 275 10.23 -30.60 -1.11
N GLU A 276 11.31 -29.81 -1.05
CA GLU A 276 11.24 -28.36 -0.93
C GLU A 276 10.48 -27.67 -2.07
N VAL A 277 10.56 -28.22 -3.29
CA VAL A 277 9.88 -27.68 -4.48
C VAL A 277 8.49 -28.27 -4.62
N ARG A 278 8.29 -29.54 -4.24
CA ARG A 278 6.96 -30.16 -4.26
C ARG A 278 5.99 -29.44 -3.33
N ASP A 279 6.47 -29.04 -2.15
CA ASP A 279 5.72 -28.23 -1.19
C ASP A 279 5.21 -26.91 -1.79
N ILE A 280 6.01 -26.25 -2.64
CA ILE A 280 5.60 -25.03 -3.37
C ILE A 280 4.36 -25.32 -4.25
N PHE A 281 4.40 -26.42 -5.02
CA PHE A 281 3.30 -26.77 -5.93
C PHE A 281 2.07 -27.32 -5.23
N GLU A 282 2.23 -27.91 -4.04
CA GLU A 282 1.13 -28.30 -3.17
C GLU A 282 0.34 -27.07 -2.68
N HIS A 283 1.03 -26.01 -2.25
CA HIS A 283 0.40 -24.75 -1.83
C HIS A 283 -0.25 -23.96 -2.98
N PHE A 284 0.16 -24.21 -4.23
CA PHE A 284 -0.56 -23.73 -5.41
C PHE A 284 -1.77 -24.60 -5.81
N GLU A 285 -2.00 -25.72 -5.15
CA GLU A 285 -2.95 -26.76 -5.57
C GLU A 285 -2.77 -27.17 -7.05
N PHE A 286 -1.51 -27.19 -7.52
CA PHE A 286 -1.23 -27.21 -8.95
C PHE A 286 -1.74 -28.49 -9.64
N GLN A 287 -1.79 -29.60 -8.91
CA GLN A 287 -2.34 -30.86 -9.42
C GLN A 287 -3.80 -30.73 -9.87
N ALA A 288 -4.64 -30.06 -9.08
CA ALA A 288 -6.04 -29.83 -9.45
C ALA A 288 -6.15 -28.98 -10.73
N GLN A 289 -5.24 -28.02 -10.91
CA GLN A 289 -5.20 -27.18 -12.10
C GLN A 289 -4.75 -27.95 -13.35
N ILE A 290 -3.75 -28.84 -13.23
CA ILE A 290 -3.31 -29.72 -14.32
C ILE A 290 -4.48 -30.61 -14.79
N GLU A 291 -5.20 -31.23 -13.87
CA GLU A 291 -6.36 -32.07 -14.22
C GLU A 291 -7.47 -31.27 -14.90
N ARG A 292 -7.76 -30.07 -14.40
CA ARG A 292 -8.78 -29.19 -14.98
C ARG A 292 -8.38 -28.72 -16.38
N LEU A 293 -7.13 -28.29 -16.59
CA LEU A 293 -6.60 -27.94 -17.91
C LEU A 293 -6.64 -29.12 -18.88
N SER A 294 -6.32 -30.32 -18.41
CA SER A 294 -6.36 -31.53 -19.23
C SER A 294 -7.78 -31.86 -19.68
N LYS A 295 -8.77 -31.79 -18.77
CA LYS A 295 -10.18 -32.01 -19.09
C LYS A 295 -10.73 -30.97 -20.09
N ALA A 296 -10.23 -29.74 -20.02
CA ALA A 296 -10.58 -28.67 -20.96
C ALA A 296 -9.81 -28.76 -22.31
N GLY A 297 -8.85 -29.68 -22.47
CA GLY A 297 -8.02 -29.76 -23.68
C GLY A 297 -7.04 -28.59 -23.85
N LEU A 298 -6.75 -27.86 -22.77
CA LEU A 298 -5.91 -26.64 -22.79
C LEU A 298 -4.48 -26.89 -22.30
N LEU A 299 -4.23 -28.00 -21.59
CA LEU A 299 -2.94 -28.24 -20.90
C LEU A 299 -1.73 -28.18 -21.84
N TYR A 300 -1.80 -28.80 -23.01
CA TYR A 300 -0.72 -28.76 -24.00
C TYR A 300 -0.44 -27.33 -24.45
N GLN A 301 -1.48 -26.58 -24.82
CA GLN A 301 -1.34 -25.21 -25.34
C GLN A 301 -0.75 -24.27 -24.29
N VAL A 302 -1.20 -24.37 -23.03
CA VAL A 302 -0.65 -23.59 -21.93
C VAL A 302 0.81 -23.96 -21.69
N THR A 303 1.15 -25.25 -21.65
CA THR A 303 2.53 -25.72 -21.45
C THR A 303 3.44 -25.25 -22.59
N GLU A 304 2.98 -25.37 -23.83
CA GLU A 304 3.71 -24.91 -25.02
C GLU A 304 4.03 -23.41 -24.96
N LYS A 305 3.05 -22.59 -24.55
CA LYS A 305 3.25 -21.15 -24.34
C LYS A 305 4.37 -20.89 -23.35
N PHE A 306 4.36 -21.52 -22.18
CA PHE A 306 5.42 -21.31 -21.17
C PHE A 306 6.81 -21.78 -21.64
N CYS A 307 6.90 -22.77 -22.53
CA CYS A 307 8.18 -23.19 -23.10
C CYS A 307 8.80 -22.13 -24.03
N GLN A 308 8.00 -21.23 -24.61
CA GLN A 308 8.46 -20.17 -25.52
C GLN A 308 9.17 -19.00 -24.80
N VAL A 309 9.11 -18.95 -23.47
CA VAL A 309 9.71 -17.88 -22.68
C VAL A 309 10.93 -18.38 -21.92
N ASP A 310 12.04 -17.68 -22.02
CA ASP A 310 13.23 -17.93 -21.21
C ASP A 310 13.16 -17.08 -19.93
N LEU A 311 12.85 -17.75 -18.81
CA LEU A 311 12.86 -17.16 -17.49
C LEU A 311 14.16 -17.52 -16.75
N HIS A 312 15.31 -17.68 -17.39
CA HIS A 312 16.57 -17.83 -16.64
C HIS A 312 16.99 -16.50 -15.97
N PRO A 313 17.65 -16.52 -14.79
CA PRO A 313 18.19 -15.30 -14.14
C PRO A 313 19.09 -14.42 -14.99
N SER A 314 19.74 -14.99 -16.01
CA SER A 314 20.57 -14.24 -16.97
C SER A 314 19.76 -13.49 -18.03
N ARG A 315 18.46 -13.81 -18.19
CA ARG A 315 17.54 -13.13 -19.12
C ARG A 315 16.57 -12.23 -18.40
N VAL A 316 15.96 -12.73 -17.32
CA VAL A 316 15.09 -11.97 -16.44
C VAL A 316 15.73 -11.99 -15.07
N SER A 317 16.24 -10.85 -14.61
CA SER A 317 16.91 -10.78 -13.31
C SER A 317 15.95 -11.15 -12.17
N ASN A 318 16.47 -11.43 -10.97
CA ASN A 318 15.60 -11.70 -9.82
C ASN A 318 14.76 -10.47 -9.44
N ALA A 319 15.33 -9.27 -9.58
CA ALA A 319 14.60 -8.02 -9.38
C ALA A 319 13.45 -7.85 -10.39
N ASP A 320 13.71 -8.14 -11.67
CA ASP A 320 12.68 -8.11 -12.71
C ASP A 320 11.60 -9.17 -12.44
N MET A 321 11.98 -10.39 -12.05
CA MET A 321 11.01 -11.45 -11.71
C MET A 321 10.12 -11.07 -10.54
N GLY A 322 10.66 -10.44 -9.48
CA GLY A 322 9.85 -9.92 -8.39
C GLY A 322 8.80 -8.93 -8.92
N THR A 323 9.21 -8.00 -9.79
CA THR A 323 8.30 -7.03 -10.40
C THR A 323 7.23 -7.71 -11.28
N VAL A 324 7.58 -8.81 -11.94
CA VAL A 324 6.65 -9.60 -12.73
C VAL A 324 5.60 -10.28 -11.85
N PHE A 325 6.02 -10.95 -10.77
CA PHE A 325 5.08 -11.58 -9.84
C PHE A 325 4.16 -10.55 -9.18
N GLU A 326 4.70 -9.39 -8.79
CA GLU A 326 3.95 -8.24 -8.31
C GLU A 326 2.85 -7.83 -9.31
N GLU A 327 3.23 -7.61 -10.58
CA GLU A 327 2.29 -7.23 -11.64
C GLU A 327 1.25 -8.31 -11.96
N LEU A 328 1.64 -9.58 -11.88
CA LEU A 328 0.74 -10.72 -12.09
C LEU A 328 -0.34 -10.78 -11.02
N ILE A 329 0.05 -10.83 -9.75
CA ILE A 329 -0.89 -10.94 -8.64
C ILE A 329 -1.78 -9.70 -8.60
N ARG A 330 -1.21 -8.50 -8.80
CA ARG A 330 -1.99 -7.26 -8.89
C ARG A 330 -3.11 -7.36 -9.92
N LYS A 331 -2.79 -7.80 -11.14
CA LYS A 331 -3.79 -7.95 -12.20
C LYS A 331 -4.86 -8.99 -11.85
N PHE A 332 -4.48 -10.13 -11.29
CA PHE A 332 -5.45 -11.17 -10.93
C PHE A 332 -6.37 -10.73 -9.80
N ALA A 333 -5.86 -9.96 -8.85
CA ALA A 333 -6.69 -9.43 -7.79
C ALA A 333 -7.58 -8.25 -8.24
N GLU A 334 -7.12 -7.40 -9.16
CA GLU A 334 -7.98 -6.42 -9.86
C GLU A 334 -9.15 -7.11 -10.60
N LEU A 335 -8.92 -8.30 -11.14
CA LEU A 335 -9.93 -9.11 -11.85
C LEU A 335 -10.85 -9.89 -10.91
N SER A 336 -10.41 -10.28 -9.70
CA SER A 336 -11.23 -11.01 -8.73
C SER A 336 -12.11 -10.12 -7.85
N ASN A 337 -11.92 -8.78 -7.92
CA ASN A 337 -12.59 -7.81 -7.03
C ASN A 337 -12.30 -8.07 -5.53
N GLU A 338 -11.28 -8.89 -5.25
CA GLU A 338 -10.67 -9.05 -3.94
C GLU A 338 -9.70 -7.88 -3.70
N THR A 339 -9.38 -7.58 -2.44
CA THR A 339 -8.50 -6.47 -2.08
C THR A 339 -7.06 -6.74 -2.54
N ALA A 340 -6.76 -6.34 -3.78
CA ALA A 340 -5.49 -6.55 -4.48
C ALA A 340 -4.19 -6.10 -3.81
N GLY A 341 -4.25 -5.42 -2.66
CA GLY A 341 -3.06 -4.84 -2.03
C GLY A 341 -2.79 -5.27 -0.60
N GLU A 342 -3.37 -6.37 -0.11
CA GLU A 342 -2.85 -7.03 1.09
C GLU A 342 -1.47 -7.69 0.86
N HIS A 343 -1.02 -7.80 -0.39
CA HIS A 343 0.11 -8.67 -0.75
C HIS A 343 1.41 -7.96 -1.16
N PHE A 344 1.43 -6.62 -1.29
CA PHE A 344 2.63 -5.93 -1.80
C PHE A 344 2.92 -4.57 -1.18
N THR A 345 4.19 -4.41 -0.84
CA THR A 345 4.78 -3.13 -0.48
C THR A 345 5.52 -2.56 -1.70
N PRO A 346 5.24 -1.32 -2.12
CA PRO A 346 5.99 -0.65 -3.18
C PRO A 346 7.50 -0.66 -2.92
N ARG A 347 8.30 -0.92 -3.96
CA ARG A 347 9.76 -1.12 -3.85
C ARG A 347 10.48 0.08 -3.26
N GLU A 348 10.05 1.28 -3.56
CA GLU A 348 10.63 2.51 -3.02
C GLU A 348 10.39 2.66 -1.51
N ILE A 349 9.29 2.10 -0.99
CA ILE A 349 9.02 2.07 0.45
C ILE A 349 9.91 1.01 1.12
N ILE A 350 10.06 -0.17 0.50
CA ILE A 350 10.98 -1.20 0.98
C ILE A 350 12.41 -0.64 1.03
N ARG A 351 12.86 0.02 -0.04
CA ARG A 351 14.18 0.67 -0.13
C ARG A 351 14.36 1.71 0.97
N LEU A 352 13.36 2.57 1.19
CA LEU A 352 13.38 3.53 2.29
C LEU A 352 13.54 2.82 3.65
N MET A 353 12.72 1.81 3.94
CA MET A 353 12.79 1.10 5.21
C MET A 353 14.16 0.43 5.41
N VAL A 354 14.69 -0.24 4.38
CA VAL A 354 16.02 -0.85 4.41
C VAL A 354 17.11 0.20 4.69
N ASN A 355 17.06 1.35 4.02
CA ASN A 355 17.99 2.45 4.27
C ASN A 355 17.93 2.91 5.73
N LEU A 356 16.73 3.14 6.26
CA LEU A 356 16.54 3.57 7.65
C LEU A 356 17.06 2.53 8.65
N LEU A 357 16.96 1.23 8.36
CA LEU A 357 17.50 0.18 9.22
C LEU A 357 19.03 0.16 9.25
N TYR A 358 19.67 0.32 8.09
CA TYR A 358 21.12 0.14 7.94
C TYR A 358 21.94 1.41 8.17
N THR A 359 21.32 2.60 8.12
CA THR A 359 22.02 3.90 8.21
C THR A 359 22.89 4.02 9.47
N GLU A 360 22.38 3.57 10.60
CA GLU A 360 23.07 3.65 11.90
C GLU A 360 24.03 2.46 12.15
N ASP A 361 24.00 1.44 11.29
CA ASP A 361 24.75 0.19 11.44
C ASP A 361 25.82 0.01 10.35
N GLY A 362 26.20 1.08 9.63
CA GLY A 362 27.17 1.04 8.53
C GLY A 362 28.50 0.36 8.89
N ASP A 363 29.03 0.61 10.09
CA ASP A 363 30.24 -0.04 10.61
C ASP A 363 30.04 -1.51 10.99
N ALA A 364 28.84 -1.87 11.47
CA ALA A 364 28.48 -3.24 11.84
C ALA A 364 28.22 -4.11 10.60
N LEU A 365 27.82 -3.50 9.49
CA LEU A 365 27.52 -4.15 8.22
C LEU A 365 28.68 -4.14 7.23
N SER A 366 29.68 -3.26 7.39
CA SER A 366 30.86 -3.17 6.51
C SER A 366 32.00 -4.14 6.85
N LYS A 367 31.95 -4.78 8.03
CA LYS A 367 32.96 -5.78 8.42
C LYS A 367 32.88 -7.02 7.51
N PRO A 368 34.02 -7.57 7.04
CA PRO A 368 34.01 -8.78 6.23
C PRO A 368 33.45 -9.98 7.00
N GLY A 369 32.58 -10.78 6.37
CA GLY A 369 32.10 -12.05 6.91
C GLY A 369 31.05 -11.93 8.01
N VAL A 370 30.38 -10.78 8.15
CA VAL A 370 29.27 -10.61 9.08
C VAL A 370 28.05 -11.36 8.55
N VAL A 371 27.53 -12.28 9.35
CA VAL A 371 26.24 -12.94 9.15
C VAL A 371 25.19 -12.21 9.99
N ARG A 372 24.12 -11.74 9.36
CA ARG A 372 22.97 -11.13 10.05
C ARG A 372 21.69 -11.89 9.74
N THR A 373 20.71 -11.76 10.62
CA THR A 373 19.37 -12.28 10.38
C THR A 373 18.36 -11.16 10.08
N LEU A 374 17.47 -11.41 9.11
CA LEU A 374 16.35 -10.54 8.78
C LEU A 374 15.04 -11.33 8.83
N TYR A 375 14.02 -10.81 9.50
CA TYR A 375 12.72 -11.45 9.59
C TYR A 375 11.57 -10.56 9.09
N ASP A 376 10.63 -11.15 8.36
CA ASP A 376 9.34 -10.56 8.01
C ASP A 376 8.18 -11.49 8.42
N PRO A 377 7.36 -11.14 9.44
CA PRO A 377 6.25 -11.95 9.91
C PRO A 377 5.02 -11.93 8.98
N THR A 378 5.08 -11.17 7.89
CA THR A 378 4.01 -10.96 6.92
C THR A 378 4.63 -10.88 5.53
N ALA A 379 5.42 -11.89 5.20
CA ALA A 379 6.39 -11.85 4.11
C ALA A 379 5.75 -11.64 2.73
N GLY A 380 4.46 -11.94 2.57
CA GLY A 380 3.79 -11.92 1.28
C GLY A 380 4.55 -12.80 0.29
N THR A 381 4.93 -12.20 -0.83
CA THR A 381 5.72 -12.86 -1.89
C THR A 381 7.25 -12.82 -1.64
N GLY A 382 7.71 -12.33 -0.49
CA GLY A 382 9.13 -12.24 -0.13
C GLY A 382 9.84 -11.00 -0.67
N GLY A 383 9.10 -9.99 -1.14
CA GLY A 383 9.67 -8.77 -1.73
C GLY A 383 10.57 -7.99 -0.77
N MET A 384 10.19 -7.85 0.50
CA MET A 384 11.03 -7.16 1.50
C MET A 384 12.34 -7.90 1.78
N LEU A 385 12.25 -9.21 2.01
CA LEU A 385 13.40 -10.08 2.27
C LEU A 385 14.40 -10.02 1.11
N SER A 386 13.88 -10.06 -0.11
CA SER A 386 14.63 -9.98 -1.36
C SER A 386 15.40 -8.69 -1.52
N VAL A 387 14.69 -7.56 -1.46
CA VAL A 387 15.27 -6.23 -1.70
C VAL A 387 16.28 -5.89 -0.60
N ALA A 388 16.02 -6.28 0.65
CA ALA A 388 16.96 -6.08 1.74
C ALA A 388 18.28 -6.85 1.52
N GLY A 389 18.19 -8.11 1.07
CA GLY A 389 19.37 -8.92 0.74
C GLY A 389 20.18 -8.36 -0.44
N GLU A 390 19.49 -7.92 -1.49
CA GLU A 390 20.10 -7.28 -2.67
C GLU A 390 20.84 -5.99 -2.27
N TYR A 391 20.17 -5.12 -1.50
CA TYR A 391 20.76 -3.87 -1.04
C TYR A 391 21.95 -4.08 -0.09
N LEU A 392 21.88 -5.07 0.80
CA LEU A 392 23.02 -5.42 1.65
C LEU A 392 24.21 -5.90 0.80
N ALA A 393 23.97 -6.70 -0.24
CA ALA A 393 25.02 -7.17 -1.13
C ALA A 393 25.67 -6.04 -1.95
N GLU A 394 24.90 -5.00 -2.31
CA GLU A 394 25.43 -3.78 -2.94
C GLU A 394 26.34 -2.99 -1.99
N LEU A 395 25.95 -2.88 -0.70
CA LEU A 395 26.73 -2.17 0.33
C LEU A 395 27.98 -2.95 0.74
N ASN A 396 27.84 -4.25 0.98
CA ASN A 396 28.94 -5.13 1.35
C ASN A 396 28.76 -6.52 0.71
N PRO A 397 29.43 -6.79 -0.42
CA PRO A 397 29.37 -8.08 -1.10
C PRO A 397 29.85 -9.28 -0.25
N LYS A 398 30.52 -9.03 0.89
CA LYS A 398 31.02 -10.06 1.82
C LYS A 398 30.12 -10.26 3.04
N ALA A 399 29.05 -9.47 3.19
CA ALA A 399 28.06 -9.70 4.22
C ALA A 399 27.10 -10.80 3.74
N SER A 400 26.60 -11.62 4.68
CA SER A 400 25.52 -12.56 4.38
C SER A 400 24.30 -12.25 5.24
N LEU A 401 23.14 -12.40 4.62
CA LEU A 401 21.85 -12.24 5.28
C LEU A 401 21.11 -13.57 5.26
N ASN A 402 20.82 -14.09 6.45
CA ASN A 402 19.92 -15.22 6.63
C ASN A 402 18.51 -14.66 6.81
N VAL A 403 17.63 -14.96 5.86
CA VAL A 403 16.26 -14.44 5.86
C VAL A 403 15.29 -15.43 6.48
N TYR A 404 14.29 -14.90 7.16
CA TYR A 404 13.21 -15.61 7.80
C TYR A 404 11.89 -14.95 7.41
N GLY A 405 10.86 -15.76 7.20
CA GLY A 405 9.57 -15.28 6.73
C GLY A 405 8.43 -16.09 7.32
N GLN A 406 7.29 -15.45 7.48
CA GLN A 406 6.02 -16.12 7.72
C GLN A 406 4.92 -15.52 6.85
N GLU A 407 4.07 -16.36 6.27
CA GLU A 407 2.96 -15.91 5.42
C GLU A 407 1.71 -16.78 5.58
N LEU A 408 0.55 -16.13 5.61
CA LEU A 408 -0.75 -16.76 5.82
C LEU A 408 -1.37 -17.26 4.51
N ASN A 409 -1.16 -16.54 3.40
CA ASN A 409 -1.72 -16.87 2.10
C ASN A 409 -0.85 -17.94 1.39
N PRO A 410 -1.43 -19.08 0.98
CA PRO A 410 -0.65 -20.22 0.48
C PRO A 410 0.05 -19.92 -0.85
N GLU A 411 -0.58 -19.17 -1.76
CA GLU A 411 0.03 -18.79 -3.05
C GLU A 411 1.19 -17.81 -2.84
N SER A 412 1.02 -16.82 -1.96
CA SER A 412 2.06 -15.85 -1.61
C SER A 412 3.25 -16.53 -0.94
N PHE A 413 2.98 -17.44 0.00
CA PHE A 413 3.98 -18.31 0.63
C PHE A 413 4.76 -19.12 -0.41
N ALA A 414 4.06 -19.76 -1.36
CA ALA A 414 4.68 -20.57 -2.40
C ALA A 414 5.62 -19.73 -3.29
N ILE A 415 5.22 -18.49 -3.63
CA ILE A 415 6.06 -17.55 -4.39
C ILE A 415 7.28 -17.12 -3.56
N CYS A 416 7.08 -16.75 -2.31
CA CYS A 416 8.16 -16.37 -1.40
C CYS A 416 9.19 -17.50 -1.28
N LYS A 417 8.72 -18.72 -1.02
CA LYS A 417 9.56 -19.92 -0.91
C LYS A 417 10.31 -20.22 -2.21
N ALA A 418 9.67 -20.09 -3.36
CA ALA A 418 10.30 -20.26 -4.67
C ALA A 418 11.42 -19.23 -4.92
N ASP A 419 11.18 -17.96 -4.62
CA ASP A 419 12.17 -16.91 -4.81
C ASP A 419 13.37 -17.07 -3.88
N MET A 420 13.12 -17.38 -2.59
CA MET A 420 14.18 -17.70 -1.63
C MET A 420 15.02 -18.91 -2.07
N LEU A 421 14.37 -19.95 -2.60
CA LEU A 421 15.04 -21.14 -3.10
C LEU A 421 16.00 -20.83 -4.26
N ILE A 422 15.55 -20.04 -5.24
CA ILE A 422 16.35 -19.64 -6.41
C ILE A 422 17.54 -18.79 -5.99
N LYS A 423 17.38 -17.98 -4.93
CA LYS A 423 18.44 -17.15 -4.35
C LYS A 423 19.39 -17.91 -3.43
N GLY A 424 19.19 -19.21 -3.23
CA GLY A 424 20.06 -20.03 -2.38
C GLY A 424 19.85 -19.83 -0.88
N GLN A 425 18.73 -19.22 -0.47
CA GLN A 425 18.37 -19.04 0.93
C GLN A 425 17.85 -20.34 1.54
N ASN A 426 17.93 -20.45 2.87
CA ASN A 426 17.35 -21.59 3.58
C ASN A 426 15.82 -21.47 3.61
N VAL A 427 15.14 -22.27 2.78
CA VAL A 427 13.68 -22.24 2.67
C VAL A 427 12.94 -22.81 3.88
N ASP A 428 13.63 -23.53 4.77
CA ASP A 428 13.05 -23.97 6.05
C ASP A 428 12.74 -22.78 6.98
N ASN A 429 13.36 -21.62 6.72
CA ASN A 429 13.09 -20.39 7.44
C ASN A 429 11.83 -19.65 6.95
N ILE A 430 11.17 -20.15 5.89
CA ILE A 430 9.93 -19.59 5.36
C ILE A 430 8.78 -20.49 5.81
N VAL A 431 7.92 -19.96 6.68
CA VAL A 431 6.87 -20.73 7.36
C VAL A 431 5.49 -20.31 6.86
N PHE A 432 4.64 -21.29 6.58
CA PHE A 432 3.24 -21.07 6.26
C PHE A 432 2.41 -21.06 7.54
N GLY A 433 1.58 -20.04 7.74
CA GLY A 433 0.66 -19.98 8.89
C GLY A 433 0.31 -18.56 9.35
N ASN A 434 -0.58 -18.47 10.33
CA ASN A 434 -0.99 -17.18 10.90
C ASN A 434 -0.06 -16.77 12.03
N THR A 435 0.73 -15.71 11.81
CA THR A 435 1.69 -15.14 12.77
C THR A 435 1.14 -14.89 14.17
N LEU A 436 -0.13 -14.46 14.31
CA LEU A 436 -0.68 -14.10 15.61
C LEU A 436 -1.11 -15.33 16.41
N SER A 437 -1.74 -16.34 15.77
CA SER A 437 -2.18 -17.56 16.47
C SER A 437 -1.12 -18.66 16.54
N ASP A 438 -0.21 -18.70 15.57
CA ASP A 438 0.79 -19.75 15.40
C ASP A 438 2.12 -19.11 14.98
N ASP A 439 2.93 -18.76 15.97
CA ASP A 439 4.24 -18.17 15.76
C ASP A 439 5.16 -19.15 15.03
N GLY A 440 5.54 -18.83 13.79
CA GLY A 440 6.35 -19.72 12.95
C GLY A 440 7.81 -19.83 13.39
N HIS A 441 8.28 -18.91 14.24
CA HIS A 441 9.69 -18.85 14.66
C HIS A 441 9.81 -18.68 16.19
N PRO A 442 9.20 -19.56 17.01
CA PRO A 442 9.12 -19.38 18.46
C PRO A 442 10.52 -19.42 19.10
N GLY A 443 10.82 -18.45 19.95
CA GLY A 443 12.13 -18.33 20.61
C GLY A 443 13.27 -17.80 19.73
N GLU A 444 13.03 -17.58 18.43
CA GLU A 444 14.00 -16.94 17.55
C GLU A 444 14.04 -15.42 17.74
N HIS A 445 15.23 -14.86 17.59
CA HIS A 445 15.48 -13.42 17.69
C HIS A 445 16.33 -12.93 16.52
N PHE A 446 16.04 -11.71 16.03
CA PHE A 446 16.61 -11.25 14.76
C PHE A 446 17.38 -9.94 14.88
N ASP A 447 18.46 -9.76 14.10
CA ASP A 447 19.21 -8.50 14.07
C ASP A 447 18.36 -7.37 13.46
N TYR A 448 17.64 -7.69 12.38
CA TYR A 448 16.78 -6.76 11.64
C TYR A 448 15.41 -7.39 11.39
N MET A 449 14.38 -6.54 11.31
CA MET A 449 13.05 -7.00 10.86
C MET A 449 12.37 -5.93 10.01
N LEU A 450 11.56 -6.36 9.07
CA LEU A 450 10.76 -5.50 8.20
C LEU A 450 9.36 -6.08 8.12
N SER A 451 8.32 -5.24 8.11
CA SER A 451 6.95 -5.74 7.97
C SER A 451 6.01 -4.67 7.43
N ASN A 452 5.05 -5.11 6.62
CA ASN A 452 3.87 -4.34 6.24
C ASN A 452 2.63 -5.20 6.49
N PRO A 453 2.16 -5.28 7.75
CA PRO A 453 1.02 -6.10 8.09
C PRO A 453 -0.28 -5.53 7.49
N PRO A 454 -1.35 -6.34 7.42
CA PRO A 454 -2.64 -5.86 6.95
C PRO A 454 -3.18 -4.72 7.85
N PHE A 455 -3.58 -3.61 7.24
CA PHE A 455 -3.95 -2.39 7.98
C PHE A 455 -5.32 -2.50 8.63
N GLY A 456 -5.38 -2.39 9.96
CA GLY A 456 -6.65 -2.25 10.68
C GLY A 456 -7.61 -3.43 10.53
N VAL A 457 -7.08 -4.63 10.28
CA VAL A 457 -7.89 -5.84 10.10
C VAL A 457 -8.34 -6.39 11.45
N GLU A 458 -9.56 -6.91 11.48
CA GLU A 458 -10.14 -7.58 12.65
C GLU A 458 -9.38 -8.89 12.97
N TRP A 459 -9.03 -9.10 14.24
CA TRP A 459 -8.33 -10.31 14.71
C TRP A 459 -9.25 -11.31 15.42
N LYS A 460 -10.56 -11.26 15.15
CA LYS A 460 -11.59 -12.10 15.79
C LYS A 460 -11.31 -13.59 15.69
N LYS A 461 -10.79 -14.04 14.54
CA LYS A 461 -10.49 -15.46 14.27
C LYS A 461 -9.38 -16.04 15.15
N VAL A 462 -8.47 -15.19 15.63
CA VAL A 462 -7.31 -15.57 16.46
C VAL A 462 -7.45 -15.05 17.90
N GLU A 463 -8.64 -14.54 18.26
CA GLU A 463 -8.84 -13.83 19.52
C GLU A 463 -8.58 -14.73 20.73
N LYS A 464 -9.01 -16.00 20.63
CA LYS A 464 -8.87 -16.96 21.71
C LYS A 464 -7.41 -17.24 22.03
N GLU A 465 -6.59 -17.44 21.00
CA GLU A 465 -5.17 -17.76 21.12
C GLU A 465 -4.39 -16.55 21.69
N VAL A 466 -4.65 -15.36 21.15
CA VAL A 466 -4.02 -14.10 21.59
C VAL A 466 -4.41 -13.76 23.04
N ARG A 467 -5.69 -13.87 23.41
CA ARG A 467 -6.14 -13.63 24.79
C ARG A 467 -5.54 -14.61 25.76
N ARG A 468 -5.51 -15.89 25.41
CA ARG A 468 -4.90 -16.93 26.24
C ARG A 468 -3.44 -16.62 26.51
N GLU A 469 -2.67 -16.24 25.49
CA GLU A 469 -1.27 -15.87 25.66
C GLU A 469 -1.11 -14.65 26.59
N HIS A 470 -1.89 -13.58 26.36
CA HIS A 470 -1.89 -12.40 27.22
C HIS A 470 -2.23 -12.74 28.69
N GLU A 471 -3.29 -13.51 28.93
CA GLU A 471 -3.77 -13.84 30.27
C GLU A 471 -2.86 -14.82 31.02
N THR A 472 -2.24 -15.78 30.32
CA THR A 472 -1.45 -16.85 30.95
C THR A 472 0.04 -16.54 31.02
N GLN A 473 0.58 -15.76 30.07
CA GLN A 473 2.01 -15.47 29.98
C GLN A 473 2.34 -14.01 30.34
N GLY A 474 1.39 -13.08 30.23
CA GLY A 474 1.63 -11.67 30.48
C GLY A 474 2.85 -11.17 29.69
N PHE A 475 3.78 -10.50 30.38
CA PHE A 475 5.04 -10.00 29.78
C PHE A 475 6.05 -11.09 29.38
N SER A 476 5.85 -12.34 29.79
CA SER A 476 6.65 -13.47 29.29
C SER A 476 6.21 -13.93 27.89
N GLY A 477 5.00 -13.52 27.46
CA GLY A 477 4.48 -13.73 26.11
C GLY A 477 4.55 -12.45 25.27
N ARG A 478 4.08 -12.52 24.02
CA ARG A 478 4.17 -11.43 23.04
C ARG A 478 3.22 -10.28 23.36
N PHE A 479 2.06 -10.57 23.92
CA PHE A 479 0.97 -9.60 24.06
C PHE A 479 0.83 -9.01 25.48
N GLY A 480 1.86 -9.14 26.32
CA GLY A 480 1.84 -8.65 27.70
C GLY A 480 1.44 -7.18 27.89
N PRO A 481 1.93 -6.23 27.07
CA PRO A 481 1.63 -4.80 27.24
C PRO A 481 0.14 -4.44 27.14
N GLY A 482 -0.65 -5.22 26.41
CA GLY A 482 -2.07 -4.95 26.25
C GLY A 482 -2.65 -5.56 24.98
N LEU A 483 -3.97 -5.53 24.88
CA LEU A 483 -4.71 -6.01 23.72
C LEU A 483 -5.50 -4.85 23.09
N PRO A 484 -5.30 -4.53 21.80
CA PRO A 484 -6.12 -3.53 21.12
C PRO A 484 -7.56 -4.02 20.98
N ARG A 485 -8.48 -3.15 20.54
CA ARG A 485 -9.83 -3.59 20.16
C ARG A 485 -9.78 -4.70 19.10
N VAL A 486 -10.76 -5.61 19.14
CA VAL A 486 -10.84 -6.77 18.21
C VAL A 486 -10.88 -6.34 16.74
N SER A 487 -11.47 -5.18 16.45
CA SER A 487 -11.58 -4.64 15.10
C SER A 487 -10.29 -4.06 14.52
N ASP A 488 -9.17 -4.06 15.26
CA ASP A 488 -7.90 -3.51 14.79
C ASP A 488 -6.71 -4.28 15.41
N GLY A 489 -6.14 -5.21 14.64
CA GLY A 489 -5.00 -6.05 15.07
C GLY A 489 -3.63 -5.42 14.83
N SER A 490 -3.54 -4.17 14.35
CA SER A 490 -2.28 -3.59 13.86
C SER A 490 -1.17 -3.59 14.92
N MET A 491 -1.52 -3.28 16.18
CA MET A 491 -0.56 -3.27 17.29
C MET A 491 -0.13 -4.67 17.75
N LEU A 492 -0.88 -5.73 17.44
CA LEU A 492 -0.45 -7.09 17.75
C LEU A 492 0.78 -7.50 16.92
N PHE A 493 0.86 -7.07 15.66
CA PHE A 493 2.05 -7.28 14.84
C PHE A 493 3.26 -6.48 15.34
N LEU A 494 3.03 -5.24 15.82
CA LEU A 494 4.07 -4.45 16.48
C LEU A 494 4.64 -5.20 17.71
N LEU A 495 3.76 -5.70 18.57
CA LEU A 495 4.16 -6.48 19.75
C LEU A 495 4.85 -7.80 19.38
N HIS A 496 4.39 -8.49 18.33
CA HIS A 496 5.07 -9.67 17.80
C HIS A 496 6.51 -9.35 17.41
N LEU A 497 6.76 -8.30 16.61
CA LEU A 497 8.12 -7.89 16.26
C LEU A 497 8.96 -7.48 17.47
N ILE A 498 8.39 -6.79 18.46
CA ILE A 498 9.08 -6.45 19.70
C ILE A 498 9.54 -7.71 20.44
N SER A 499 8.70 -8.75 20.49
CA SER A 499 9.05 -10.03 21.13
C SER A 499 10.22 -10.77 20.44
N LYS A 500 10.44 -10.50 19.14
CA LYS A 500 11.51 -11.05 18.31
C LYS A 500 12.79 -10.24 18.35
N MET A 501 12.83 -9.15 19.12
CA MET A 501 14.04 -8.38 19.28
C MET A 501 15.07 -9.17 20.07
N ARG A 502 16.29 -9.18 19.55
CA ARG A 502 17.46 -9.73 20.19
C ARG A 502 17.80 -8.91 21.45
N PRO A 503 18.25 -9.53 22.54
CA PRO A 503 18.66 -8.82 23.74
C PRO A 503 19.76 -7.79 23.46
N THR A 504 19.75 -6.67 24.17
CA THR A 504 20.71 -5.56 23.98
C THR A 504 22.15 -5.98 24.29
N GLY A 505 22.35 -6.87 25.27
CA GLY A 505 23.65 -7.46 25.59
C GLY A 505 24.25 -8.33 24.48
N GLU A 506 23.45 -8.74 23.50
CA GLU A 506 23.88 -9.53 22.34
C GLU A 506 23.93 -8.71 21.04
N GLY A 507 23.82 -7.38 21.14
CA GLY A 507 23.87 -6.46 20.00
C GLY A 507 22.52 -5.90 19.58
N GLY A 508 21.41 -6.28 20.25
CA GLY A 508 20.08 -5.70 20.06
C GLY A 508 19.50 -5.88 18.64
N SER A 509 18.40 -5.17 18.38
CA SER A 509 17.68 -5.18 17.11
C SER A 509 17.19 -3.80 16.71
N ARG A 510 16.96 -3.64 15.41
CA ARG A 510 16.18 -2.54 14.84
C ARG A 510 15.21 -3.08 13.80
N PHE A 511 13.98 -2.58 13.79
CA PHE A 511 13.01 -2.96 12.78
C PHE A 511 12.15 -1.81 12.29
N GLY A 512 11.64 -1.99 11.07
CA GLY A 512 10.73 -1.07 10.40
C GLY A 512 9.39 -1.74 10.20
N ILE A 513 8.31 -1.11 10.65
CA ILE A 513 6.94 -1.59 10.41
C ILE A 513 6.09 -0.48 9.80
N VAL A 514 5.38 -0.80 8.71
CA VAL A 514 4.42 0.12 8.10
C VAL A 514 3.07 -0.03 8.79
N LEU A 515 2.50 1.07 9.28
CA LEU A 515 1.19 1.10 9.92
C LEU A 515 0.33 2.24 9.36
N ASN A 516 -0.99 2.14 9.52
CA ASN A 516 -1.89 3.27 9.25
C ASN A 516 -1.87 4.28 10.42
N GLY A 517 -2.74 5.29 10.38
CA GLY A 517 -2.82 6.28 11.45
C GLY A 517 -3.40 5.78 12.78
N SER A 518 -4.12 4.65 12.81
CA SER A 518 -4.84 4.21 14.01
C SER A 518 -3.93 3.96 15.22
N PRO A 519 -2.78 3.25 15.08
CA PRO A 519 -1.85 3.04 16.18
C PRO A 519 -1.31 4.31 16.85
N LEU A 520 -1.31 5.45 16.16
CA LEU A 520 -0.78 6.71 16.68
C LEU A 520 -1.63 7.30 17.82
N PHE A 521 -2.96 7.19 17.76
CA PHE A 521 -3.84 7.96 18.65
C PHE A 521 -5.12 7.21 19.09
N THR A 522 -5.43 6.05 18.52
CA THR A 522 -6.60 5.28 18.94
C THR A 522 -6.44 4.79 20.38
N GLY A 523 -7.55 4.80 21.14
CA GLY A 523 -7.59 4.24 22.49
C GLY A 523 -7.19 5.27 23.53
N GLY A 524 -8.11 5.54 24.47
CA GLY A 524 -7.88 6.51 25.55
C GLY A 524 -7.04 5.94 26.69
N ALA A 525 -6.80 6.76 27.70
CA ALA A 525 -6.01 6.40 28.88
C ALA A 525 -6.48 5.09 29.53
N GLY A 526 -5.54 4.16 29.74
CA GLY A 526 -5.80 2.83 30.25
C GLY A 526 -6.47 1.84 29.29
N SER A 527 -6.64 2.17 28.01
CA SER A 527 -7.02 1.18 26.98
C SER A 527 -5.80 0.40 26.51
N GLY A 528 -5.99 -0.79 25.94
CA GLY A 528 -4.88 -1.62 25.47
C GLY A 528 -4.01 -0.92 24.43
N GLU A 529 -4.57 -0.14 23.51
CA GLU A 529 -3.77 0.64 22.55
C GLU A 529 -2.89 1.69 23.23
N SER A 530 -3.43 2.36 24.26
CA SER A 530 -2.67 3.34 25.04
C SER A 530 -1.58 2.67 25.88
N GLU A 531 -1.84 1.51 26.49
CA GLU A 531 -0.84 0.77 27.27
C GLU A 531 0.27 0.19 26.38
N ILE A 532 -0.05 -0.21 25.14
CA ILE A 532 0.97 -0.61 24.16
C ILE A 532 1.88 0.57 23.81
N ARG A 533 1.31 1.75 23.48
CA ARG A 533 2.13 2.95 23.22
C ARG A 533 2.97 3.34 24.43
N ARG A 534 2.37 3.30 25.63
CA ARG A 534 3.06 3.52 26.90
C ARG A 534 4.27 2.61 27.02
N TYR A 535 4.08 1.30 26.84
CA TYR A 535 5.16 0.33 26.92
C TYR A 535 6.28 0.63 25.92
N VAL A 536 5.93 0.92 24.66
CA VAL A 536 6.90 1.24 23.61
C VAL A 536 7.71 2.51 23.92
N LEU A 537 7.07 3.55 24.46
CA LEU A 537 7.70 4.84 24.77
C LEU A 537 8.49 4.81 26.08
N GLU A 538 7.94 4.23 27.15
CA GLU A 538 8.60 4.14 28.46
C GLU A 538 9.79 3.18 28.46
N ASN A 539 9.78 2.15 27.60
CA ASN A 539 10.96 1.29 27.37
C ASN A 539 11.93 1.86 26.32
N ASP A 540 11.73 3.11 25.89
CA ASP A 540 12.58 3.82 24.93
C ASP A 540 12.79 3.05 23.62
N LEU A 541 11.76 2.36 23.11
CA LEU A 541 11.85 1.51 21.92
C LEU A 541 11.59 2.27 20.62
N LEU A 542 10.68 3.25 20.63
CA LEU A 542 10.34 4.02 19.42
C LEU A 542 11.45 5.00 19.06
N GLU A 543 12.17 4.77 17.96
CA GLU A 543 13.28 5.63 17.52
C GLU A 543 12.81 6.75 16.60
N ALA A 544 11.97 6.42 15.61
CA ALA A 544 11.40 7.42 14.71
C ALA A 544 10.06 6.99 14.10
N ILE A 545 9.27 7.96 13.63
CA ILE A 545 8.11 7.74 12.77
C ILE A 545 8.24 8.62 11.52
N VAL A 546 8.15 8.01 10.34
CA VAL A 546 8.12 8.70 9.05
C VAL A 546 6.70 8.68 8.49
N GLY A 547 6.07 9.84 8.36
CA GLY A 547 4.77 10.00 7.70
C GLY A 547 4.93 10.01 6.19
N LEU A 548 4.39 9.00 5.50
CA LEU A 548 4.52 8.85 4.05
C LEU A 548 3.47 9.66 3.28
N PRO A 549 3.72 9.97 1.99
CA PRO A 549 2.69 10.51 1.11
C PRO A 549 1.47 9.58 1.02
N THR A 550 0.27 10.16 0.84
CA THR A 550 -0.94 9.40 0.47
C THR A 550 -0.77 8.74 -0.89
N ASP A 551 -1.64 7.79 -1.24
CA ASP A 551 -1.67 7.20 -2.59
C ASP A 551 -0.33 6.56 -3.03
N MET A 552 0.44 6.09 -2.04
CA MET A 552 1.70 5.39 -2.23
C MET A 552 1.50 3.87 -2.34
N PHE A 553 0.44 3.34 -1.75
CA PHE A 553 0.13 1.91 -1.76
C PHE A 553 -0.89 1.55 -2.85
N TYR A 554 -0.83 0.30 -3.32
CA TYR A 554 -1.64 -0.16 -4.43
C TYR A 554 -3.13 -0.31 -4.10
N ASN A 555 -3.47 -0.65 -2.85
CA ASN A 555 -4.84 -0.82 -2.38
C ASN A 555 -5.45 0.44 -1.76
N THR A 556 -4.63 1.35 -1.22
CA THR A 556 -5.15 2.40 -0.34
C THR A 556 -4.53 3.76 -0.60
N GLY A 557 -5.37 4.78 -0.55
CA GLY A 557 -4.97 6.19 -0.57
C GLY A 557 -4.76 6.79 0.83
N ILE A 558 -4.84 5.98 1.89
CA ILE A 558 -4.68 6.48 3.27
C ILE A 558 -3.26 6.96 3.55
N SER A 559 -3.13 7.82 4.55
CA SER A 559 -1.84 8.12 5.17
C SER A 559 -1.29 6.89 5.90
N THR A 560 -0.03 6.60 5.65
CA THR A 560 0.71 5.47 6.22
C THR A 560 2.00 5.99 6.85
N TYR A 561 2.53 5.23 7.80
CA TYR A 561 3.66 5.63 8.62
C TYR A 561 4.64 4.48 8.74
N VAL A 562 5.92 4.75 8.54
CA VAL A 562 6.99 3.80 8.87
C VAL A 562 7.42 4.07 10.30
N TRP A 563 7.21 3.10 11.17
CA TRP A 563 7.70 3.12 12.55
C TRP A 563 9.05 2.43 12.60
N ILE A 564 10.06 3.13 13.11
CA ILE A 564 11.38 2.57 13.38
C ILE A 564 11.49 2.31 14.88
N ILE A 565 11.66 1.03 15.23
CA ILE A 565 11.75 0.56 16.60
C ILE A 565 13.15 -0.01 16.82
N SER A 566 13.80 0.36 17.92
CA SER A 566 15.11 -0.15 18.29
C SER A 566 15.27 -0.24 19.81
N ASN A 567 15.85 -1.34 20.28
CA ASN A 567 16.30 -1.49 21.67
C ASN A 567 17.79 -1.17 21.81
N ARG A 568 18.44 -0.73 20.73
CA ARG A 568 19.87 -0.39 20.66
C ARG A 568 20.10 1.03 20.16
N LYS A 569 19.23 1.96 20.56
CA LYS A 569 19.34 3.38 20.18
C LYS A 569 20.75 3.93 20.47
N PRO A 570 21.36 4.65 19.51
CA PRO A 570 22.56 5.45 19.74
C PRO A 570 22.41 6.38 20.93
N ALA A 571 23.51 6.73 21.60
CA ALA A 571 23.49 7.53 22.82
C ALA A 571 22.75 8.87 22.65
N ALA A 572 22.90 9.54 21.50
CA ALA A 572 22.23 10.80 21.20
C ALA A 572 20.69 10.69 21.07
N ARG A 573 20.17 9.50 20.77
CA ARG A 573 18.74 9.24 20.57
C ARG A 573 18.02 8.68 21.80
N LYS A 574 18.75 8.35 22.88
CA LYS A 574 18.15 7.77 24.09
C LYS A 574 17.17 8.75 24.72
N GLY A 575 16.00 8.23 25.10
CA GLY A 575 14.89 9.00 25.67
C GLY A 575 14.15 9.89 24.67
N LYS A 576 14.45 9.76 23.37
CA LYS A 576 13.93 10.64 22.32
C LYS A 576 13.29 9.88 21.17
N VAL A 577 12.36 10.56 20.51
CA VAL A 577 11.67 10.14 19.27
C VAL A 577 11.83 11.22 18.22
N GLN A 578 12.17 10.83 17.00
CA GLN A 578 12.14 11.71 15.83
C GLN A 578 10.86 11.49 15.01
N LEU A 579 10.12 12.56 14.74
CA LEU A 579 9.02 12.54 13.77
C LEU A 579 9.50 13.17 12.47
N ILE A 580 9.27 12.52 11.32
CA ILE A 580 9.65 13.01 9.99
C ILE A 580 8.41 13.05 9.10
N ASP A 581 7.96 14.23 8.69
CA ASP A 581 6.86 14.38 7.74
C ASP A 581 7.39 14.37 6.30
N ALA A 582 7.26 13.22 5.65
CA ALA A 582 7.59 13.04 4.24
C ALA A 582 6.35 13.14 3.33
N SER A 583 5.19 13.59 3.81
CA SER A 583 3.94 13.61 3.05
C SER A 583 4.01 14.47 1.78
N GLY A 584 4.88 15.49 1.78
CA GLY A 584 5.18 16.36 0.64
C GLY A 584 6.26 15.82 -0.31
N MET A 585 6.99 14.77 0.05
CA MET A 585 8.15 14.27 -0.70
C MET A 585 7.74 13.18 -1.69
N TRP A 586 7.23 13.56 -2.86
CA TRP A 586 6.78 12.58 -3.87
C TRP A 586 6.86 13.13 -5.29
N GLN A 587 6.91 12.22 -6.26
CA GLN A 587 6.72 12.53 -7.67
C GLN A 587 5.50 11.80 -8.23
N LYS A 588 4.87 12.43 -9.22
CA LYS A 588 3.67 11.86 -9.85
C LYS A 588 4.07 10.69 -10.74
N MET A 589 3.42 9.55 -10.56
CA MET A 589 3.62 8.42 -11.47
C MET A 589 3.11 8.75 -12.87
N ARG A 590 3.85 8.28 -13.89
CA ARG A 590 3.42 8.39 -15.30
C ARG A 590 2.11 7.65 -15.55
N LYS A 591 1.95 6.48 -14.93
CA LYS A 591 0.75 5.66 -14.99
C LYS A 591 0.39 5.21 -13.57
N SER A 592 -0.85 5.51 -13.19
CA SER A 592 -1.44 5.04 -11.94
C SER A 592 -1.57 3.52 -11.90
N LEU A 593 -1.37 2.91 -10.72
CA LEU A 593 -1.52 1.48 -10.50
C LEU A 593 -2.43 1.23 -9.30
N GLY A 594 -3.65 0.70 -9.50
CA GLY A 594 -4.64 0.57 -8.43
C GLY A 594 -5.02 1.93 -7.82
N SER A 595 -4.83 2.09 -6.50
CA SER A 595 -4.91 3.35 -5.75
C SER A 595 -3.62 4.17 -5.79
N LYS A 596 -2.49 3.55 -6.19
CA LYS A 596 -1.19 4.21 -6.24
C LYS A 596 -1.15 5.27 -7.33
N ARG A 597 -0.71 6.47 -6.97
CA ARG A 597 -0.59 7.66 -7.85
C ARG A 597 0.75 8.37 -7.70
N LYS A 598 1.42 8.15 -6.57
CA LYS A 598 2.64 8.84 -6.16
C LYS A 598 3.72 7.81 -5.90
N GLU A 599 4.97 8.22 -6.07
CA GLU A 599 6.16 7.42 -5.73
C GLU A 599 7.24 8.31 -5.11
N LEU A 600 8.12 7.70 -4.32
CA LEU A 600 9.35 8.33 -3.85
C LEU A 600 10.40 8.19 -4.96
N SER A 601 11.11 9.28 -5.25
CA SER A 601 12.32 9.21 -6.06
C SER A 601 13.52 8.83 -5.17
N ASP A 602 14.63 8.42 -5.77
CA ASP A 602 15.87 8.17 -5.02
C ASP A 602 16.30 9.41 -4.21
N ALA A 603 16.13 10.61 -4.77
CA ALA A 603 16.41 11.86 -4.05
C ALA A 603 15.51 12.09 -2.83
N HIS A 604 14.23 11.69 -2.90
CA HIS A 604 13.34 11.73 -1.74
C HIS A 604 13.77 10.73 -0.68
N ILE A 605 14.12 9.50 -1.08
CA ILE A 605 14.62 8.46 -0.16
C ILE A 605 15.89 8.97 0.54
N ASP A 606 16.88 9.45 -0.21
CA ASP A 606 18.12 9.99 0.34
C ASP A 606 17.88 11.13 1.33
N ARG A 607 16.95 12.04 1.02
CA ARG A 607 16.60 13.14 1.93
C ARG A 607 16.02 12.62 3.24
N ILE A 608 15.07 11.69 3.18
CA ILE A 608 14.45 11.10 4.38
C ILE A 608 15.50 10.33 5.19
N THR A 609 16.34 9.54 4.52
CA THR A 609 17.41 8.77 5.15
C THR A 609 18.43 9.67 5.87
N ARG A 610 18.83 10.80 5.26
CA ARG A 610 19.72 11.79 5.90
C ARG A 610 19.05 12.47 7.08
N LEU A 611 17.81 12.94 6.92
CA LEU A 611 17.05 13.53 8.03
C LEU A 611 16.98 12.58 9.22
N PHE A 612 16.70 11.30 8.96
CA PHE A 612 16.76 10.27 9.98
C PHE A 612 18.17 10.18 10.55
N GLY A 613 19.17 9.75 9.79
CA GLY A 613 20.53 9.43 10.27
C GLY A 613 21.25 10.59 10.97
N ASP A 614 21.12 11.82 10.45
CA ASP A 614 21.76 13.00 11.05
C ASP A 614 21.10 13.42 12.37
N PHE A 615 19.88 12.92 12.65
CA PHE A 615 19.09 13.22 13.85
C PHE A 615 18.94 14.73 14.10
N VAL A 616 18.50 15.45 13.09
CA VAL A 616 18.34 16.91 13.12
C VAL A 616 16.88 17.32 12.96
N GLU A 617 16.49 18.43 13.61
CA GLU A 617 15.26 19.13 13.25
C GLU A 617 15.43 19.88 11.93
N ALA A 618 14.38 19.90 11.12
CA ALA A 618 14.44 20.50 9.79
C ALA A 618 13.08 21.08 9.37
N GLN A 619 13.13 22.04 8.46
CA GLN A 619 11.97 22.70 7.87
C GLN A 619 12.20 22.97 6.37
N GLU A 620 11.11 23.12 5.62
CA GLU A 620 11.14 23.64 4.24
C GLU A 620 11.39 25.16 4.24
N ASP A 621 11.69 25.70 3.06
CA ASP A 621 11.94 27.14 2.86
C ASP A 621 10.75 28.03 3.28
N ASP A 622 9.53 27.49 3.24
CA ASP A 622 8.31 28.19 3.67
C ASP A 622 8.07 28.14 5.20
N GLY A 623 9.02 27.57 5.95
CA GLY A 623 8.96 27.40 7.40
C GLY A 623 8.15 26.18 7.85
N THR A 624 7.68 25.33 6.92
CA THR A 624 6.97 24.09 7.29
C THR A 624 7.95 23.10 7.92
N PRO A 625 7.78 22.68 9.18
CA PRO A 625 8.65 21.67 9.77
C PRO A 625 8.48 20.33 9.03
N ILE A 626 9.59 19.61 8.86
CA ILE A 626 9.62 18.28 8.21
C ILE A 626 10.35 17.24 9.06
N SER A 627 11.14 17.67 10.05
CA SER A 627 11.69 16.80 11.08
C SER A 627 11.66 17.50 12.44
N ARG A 628 11.19 16.80 13.47
CA ARG A 628 11.07 17.30 14.84
C ARG A 628 11.48 16.22 15.83
N ILE A 629 12.12 16.62 16.92
CA ILE A 629 12.64 15.70 17.94
C ILE A 629 11.95 15.99 19.27
N PHE A 630 11.46 14.94 19.92
CA PHE A 630 10.73 15.03 21.18
C PHE A 630 11.32 14.08 22.21
N ASP A 631 11.23 14.45 23.48
CA ASP A 631 11.44 13.51 24.58
C ASP A 631 10.25 12.55 24.68
N ASN A 632 10.47 11.32 25.16
CA ASN A 632 9.41 10.29 25.25
C ASN A 632 8.19 10.78 26.05
N GLU A 633 8.40 11.58 27.09
CA GLU A 633 7.35 12.14 27.95
C GLU A 633 6.41 13.11 27.20
N ALA A 634 6.83 13.68 26.08
CA ALA A 634 6.01 14.61 25.29
C ALA A 634 4.74 13.96 24.71
N PHE A 635 4.67 12.63 24.69
CA PHE A 635 3.54 11.85 24.18
C PHE A 635 2.63 11.33 25.30
N GLY A 636 3.02 11.52 26.57
CA GLY A 636 2.23 11.12 27.73
C GLY A 636 1.28 12.22 28.21
N TYR A 637 0.14 11.83 28.75
CA TYR A 637 -0.82 12.73 29.38
C TYR A 637 -1.55 12.08 30.55
N HIS A 638 -1.98 12.90 31.50
CA HIS A 638 -2.93 12.56 32.55
C HIS A 638 -4.35 12.86 32.07
N SER A 639 -5.18 11.83 31.93
CA SER A 639 -6.61 11.96 31.72
C SER A 639 -7.29 12.11 33.09
N ILE A 640 -7.64 13.34 33.46
CA ILE A 640 -8.25 13.66 34.76
C ILE A 640 -9.77 13.66 34.63
N THR A 641 -10.46 13.09 35.62
CA THR A 641 -11.92 13.21 35.71
C THR A 641 -12.28 14.45 36.51
N VAL A 642 -12.96 15.39 35.87
CA VAL A 642 -13.47 16.61 36.49
C VAL A 642 -14.89 16.33 36.98
N GLU A 643 -15.08 16.36 38.29
CA GLU A 643 -16.37 16.19 38.94
C GLU A 643 -16.93 17.55 39.35
N ARG A 644 -18.26 17.66 39.32
CA ARG A 644 -19.01 18.84 39.75
C ARG A 644 -20.12 18.41 40.71
N PRO A 645 -20.56 19.28 41.63
CA PRO A 645 -21.51 18.87 42.66
C PRO A 645 -22.92 18.71 42.09
N LEU A 646 -23.59 17.64 42.49
CA LEU A 646 -25.02 17.45 42.29
C LEU A 646 -25.77 18.49 43.10
N ARG A 647 -26.75 19.14 42.46
CA ARG A 647 -27.60 20.14 43.09
C ARG A 647 -29.04 19.66 43.16
N ASP A 648 -29.72 19.94 44.27
CA ASP A 648 -31.16 19.69 44.40
C ASP A 648 -31.99 20.71 43.61
N GLU A 649 -33.32 20.57 43.63
CA GLU A 649 -34.24 21.49 42.93
C GLU A 649 -34.14 22.94 43.42
N ALA A 650 -33.63 23.16 44.64
CA ALA A 650 -33.39 24.48 45.21
C ALA A 650 -31.97 25.03 44.90
N GLY A 651 -31.13 24.26 44.19
CA GLY A 651 -29.78 24.63 43.80
C GLY A 651 -28.70 24.35 44.85
N ASN A 652 -29.04 23.70 45.97
CA ASN A 652 -28.10 23.38 47.04
C ASN A 652 -27.27 22.13 46.72
N ILE A 653 -26.02 22.10 47.17
CA ILE A 653 -25.13 20.95 46.98
C ILE A 653 -25.64 19.76 47.81
N VAL A 654 -25.86 18.64 47.13
CA VAL A 654 -26.21 17.36 47.76
C VAL A 654 -24.94 16.74 48.33
N LEU A 655 -24.95 16.42 49.63
CA LEU A 655 -23.83 15.76 50.31
C LEU A 655 -24.06 14.25 50.38
N GLY A 656 -22.99 13.47 50.18
CA GLY A 656 -23.05 12.03 50.39
C GLY A 656 -23.41 11.67 51.83
N GLN A 657 -24.25 10.67 52.02
CA GLN A 657 -24.78 10.30 53.34
C GLN A 657 -24.06 9.10 53.99
N LYS A 658 -23.34 8.29 53.19
CA LYS A 658 -22.70 7.03 53.63
C LYS A 658 -21.36 6.79 52.91
N GLY A 659 -20.50 5.96 53.51
CA GLY A 659 -19.22 5.54 52.93
C GLY A 659 -18.16 6.65 52.83
N LYS A 660 -17.18 6.48 51.92
CA LYS A 660 -16.08 7.44 51.67
C LYS A 660 -16.55 8.84 51.23
N GLN A 661 -17.81 8.96 50.80
CA GLN A 661 -18.45 10.20 50.34
C GLN A 661 -19.27 10.90 51.43
N LYS A 662 -19.33 10.37 52.65
CA LYS A 662 -20.11 10.98 53.74
C LYS A 662 -19.59 12.39 54.04
N GLY A 663 -20.46 13.40 53.89
CA GLY A 663 -20.14 14.81 54.12
C GLY A 663 -19.38 15.51 52.99
N LYS A 664 -19.08 14.81 51.88
CA LYS A 664 -18.49 15.40 50.67
C LYS A 664 -19.57 15.70 49.63
N PRO A 665 -19.38 16.69 48.74
CA PRO A 665 -20.27 16.92 47.61
C PRO A 665 -20.43 15.65 46.77
N GLN A 666 -21.67 15.26 46.52
CA GLN A 666 -21.97 14.14 45.64
C GLN A 666 -21.70 14.57 44.18
N PRO A 667 -20.99 13.78 43.37
CA PRO A 667 -20.75 14.15 41.97
C PRO A 667 -22.02 14.04 41.12
N ASP A 668 -22.23 15.03 40.26
CA ASP A 668 -23.25 15.00 39.20
C ASP A 668 -22.68 14.33 37.95
N ALA A 669 -23.14 13.11 37.67
CA ALA A 669 -22.70 12.36 36.49
C ALA A 669 -23.04 13.05 35.15
N SER A 670 -24.02 13.97 35.13
CA SER A 670 -24.40 14.72 33.92
C SER A 670 -23.49 15.92 33.63
N LEU A 671 -22.76 16.39 34.65
CA LEU A 671 -21.83 17.52 34.56
C LEU A 671 -20.36 17.08 34.63
N ARG A 672 -20.11 15.77 34.77
CA ARG A 672 -18.77 15.19 34.74
C ARG A 672 -18.12 15.42 33.39
N ASP A 673 -16.87 15.83 33.42
CA ASP A 673 -16.05 15.99 32.22
C ASP A 673 -14.69 15.27 32.36
N THR A 674 -13.94 15.21 31.26
CA THR A 674 -12.59 14.63 31.23
C THR A 674 -11.66 15.57 30.49
N GLU A 675 -10.53 15.89 31.13
CA GLU A 675 -9.48 16.73 30.57
C GLU A 675 -8.19 15.92 30.41
N ASN A 676 -7.44 16.19 29.34
CA ASN A 676 -6.15 15.55 29.11
C ASN A 676 -5.03 16.58 29.33
N VAL A 677 -4.27 16.41 30.40
CA VAL A 677 -3.16 17.29 30.78
C VAL A 677 -1.84 16.65 30.35
N PRO A 678 -1.01 17.31 29.51
CA PRO A 678 0.30 16.77 29.12
C PRO A 678 1.19 16.47 30.33
N TYR A 679 2.07 15.47 30.23
CA TYR A 679 3.01 15.12 31.31
C TYR A 679 3.97 16.24 31.69
N THR A 680 4.26 17.12 30.75
CA THR A 680 5.13 18.28 30.96
C THR A 680 4.49 19.39 31.78
N GLU A 681 3.23 19.21 32.21
CA GLU A 681 2.46 20.20 32.94
C GLU A 681 1.89 19.66 34.25
N ASP A 682 1.93 20.49 35.31
CA ASP A 682 1.31 20.15 36.59
C ASP A 682 -0.23 20.17 36.48
N VAL A 683 -0.84 19.05 36.85
CA VAL A 683 -2.29 18.86 36.82
C VAL A 683 -3.03 19.91 37.65
N GLY A 684 -2.49 20.29 38.81
CA GLY A 684 -3.10 21.27 39.70
C GLY A 684 -3.05 22.69 39.13
N GLU A 685 -1.95 23.07 38.49
CA GLU A 685 -1.81 24.34 37.79
C GLU A 685 -2.72 24.43 36.57
N TYR A 686 -2.74 23.39 35.72
CA TYR A 686 -3.66 23.30 34.58
C TYR A 686 -5.11 23.45 35.05
N PHE A 687 -5.50 22.70 36.08
CA PHE A 687 -6.88 22.73 36.59
C PHE A 687 -7.30 24.11 37.10
N LYS A 688 -6.38 24.82 37.79
CA LYS A 688 -6.63 26.20 38.25
C LYS A 688 -6.75 27.19 37.09
N ARG A 689 -6.00 27.00 36.01
CA ARG A 689 -5.94 27.91 34.87
C ARG A 689 -7.07 27.70 33.88
N GLU A 690 -7.35 26.45 33.51
CA GLU A 690 -8.27 26.10 32.42
C GLU A 690 -9.66 25.68 32.92
N VAL A 691 -9.78 25.07 34.11
CA VAL A 691 -11.07 24.51 34.58
C VAL A 691 -11.78 25.43 35.56
N LEU A 692 -11.11 25.84 36.65
CA LEU A 692 -11.75 26.63 37.72
C LEU A 692 -12.37 27.96 37.27
N PRO A 693 -11.85 28.71 36.26
CA PRO A 693 -12.50 29.94 35.80
C PRO A 693 -13.88 29.70 35.15
N HIS A 694 -14.10 28.50 34.62
CA HIS A 694 -15.36 28.10 33.98
C HIS A 694 -16.25 27.27 34.92
N ALA A 695 -15.66 26.54 35.87
CA ALA A 695 -16.35 25.73 36.86
C ALA A 695 -15.70 25.86 38.27
N PRO A 696 -16.03 26.92 39.02
CA PRO A 696 -15.39 27.20 40.32
C PRO A 696 -15.66 26.16 41.42
N ASP A 697 -16.72 25.35 41.25
CA ASP A 697 -17.13 24.30 42.18
C ASP A 697 -16.62 22.90 41.79
N ALA A 698 -15.80 22.80 40.76
CA ALA A 698 -15.25 21.53 40.28
C ALA A 698 -14.09 21.02 41.14
N TRP A 699 -13.92 19.70 41.17
CA TRP A 699 -12.74 19.04 41.74
C TRP A 699 -12.29 17.85 40.89
N ILE A 700 -11.03 17.44 41.05
CA ILE A 700 -10.48 16.27 40.37
C ILE A 700 -10.77 15.01 41.18
N ASP A 701 -11.21 13.94 40.52
CA ASP A 701 -11.24 12.60 41.10
C ASP A 701 -9.91 11.86 40.85
N PRO A 702 -9.02 11.76 41.87
CA PRO A 702 -7.71 11.13 41.69
C PRO A 702 -7.83 9.62 41.43
N ASP A 703 -8.86 8.96 41.96
CA ASP A 703 -9.06 7.50 41.78
C ASP A 703 -9.45 7.15 40.33
N LYS A 704 -9.97 8.13 39.58
CA LYS A 704 -10.32 7.99 38.15
C LYS A 704 -9.29 8.60 37.20
N THR A 705 -8.24 9.21 37.73
CA THR A 705 -7.17 9.79 36.91
C THR A 705 -6.34 8.67 36.31
N LYS A 706 -6.18 8.67 34.99
CA LYS A 706 -5.44 7.64 34.26
C LYS A 706 -4.33 8.24 33.43
N VAL A 707 -3.33 7.43 33.18
CA VAL A 707 -2.26 7.74 32.24
C VAL A 707 -2.69 7.31 30.84
N GLY A 708 -2.51 8.20 29.87
CA GLY A 708 -2.66 7.90 28.46
C GLY A 708 -1.41 8.30 27.67
N TYR A 709 -1.26 7.67 26.51
CA TYR A 709 -0.24 8.04 25.54
C TYR A 709 -0.88 8.24 24.17
N GLU A 710 -0.52 9.30 23.47
CA GLU A 710 -0.89 9.56 22.08
C GLU A 710 0.29 10.19 21.32
N ILE A 711 0.40 9.87 20.03
CA ILE A 711 1.37 10.48 19.12
C ILE A 711 0.58 11.29 18.10
N PRO A 712 0.24 12.56 18.38
CA PRO A 712 -0.60 13.37 17.50
C PRO A 712 0.24 13.91 16.34
N PHE A 713 0.73 13.02 15.47
CA PHE A 713 1.72 13.29 14.41
C PHE A 713 1.41 14.58 13.64
N ASN A 714 0.21 14.69 13.07
CA ASN A 714 -0.20 15.86 12.27
C ASN A 714 -0.24 17.17 13.07
N ARG A 715 -0.48 17.13 14.39
CA ARG A 715 -0.50 18.32 15.26
C ARG A 715 0.91 18.93 15.35
N HIS A 716 1.95 18.10 15.30
CA HIS A 716 3.34 18.55 15.37
C HIS A 716 3.83 19.20 14.07
N PHE A 717 3.18 18.97 12.94
CA PHE A 717 3.55 19.56 11.65
C PHE A 717 2.55 20.62 11.16
N TYR A 718 1.52 20.91 11.96
CA TYR A 718 0.54 21.94 11.62
C TYR A 718 1.15 23.35 11.71
N VAL A 719 1.24 24.02 10.56
CA VAL A 719 1.54 25.46 10.50
C VAL A 719 0.24 26.23 10.29
N PHE A 720 -0.08 27.12 11.23
CA PHE A 720 -1.24 27.99 11.09
C PHE A 720 -1.05 28.93 9.91
N LYS A 721 -1.88 28.77 8.87
CA LYS A 721 -1.96 29.71 7.76
C LYS A 721 -3.10 30.68 8.04
N PRO A 722 -2.82 31.96 8.39
CA PRO A 722 -3.87 32.93 8.62
C PRO A 722 -4.73 33.07 7.35
N PRO A 723 -6.05 33.27 7.49
CA PRO A 723 -6.91 33.52 6.34
C PRO A 723 -6.41 34.75 5.58
N ARG A 724 -6.50 34.68 4.24
CA ARG A 724 -6.12 35.83 3.39
C ARG A 724 -6.97 37.05 3.77
N PRO A 725 -6.39 38.27 3.77
CA PRO A 725 -7.16 39.48 4.04
C PRO A 725 -8.36 39.61 3.10
N LEU A 726 -9.54 39.94 3.63
CA LEU A 726 -10.79 40.06 2.87
C LEU A 726 -10.63 41.00 1.66
N ALA A 727 -9.95 42.14 1.84
CA ALA A 727 -9.70 43.11 0.78
C ALA A 727 -8.98 42.50 -0.45
N LYS A 728 -8.09 41.51 -0.25
CA LYS A 728 -7.40 40.83 -1.34
C LYS A 728 -8.32 39.84 -2.06
N ILE A 729 -9.18 39.16 -1.33
CA ILE A 729 -10.21 38.27 -1.89
C ILE A 729 -11.20 39.07 -2.73
N ASP A 730 -11.66 40.23 -2.23
CA ASP A 730 -12.61 41.10 -2.94
C ASP A 730 -12.01 41.66 -4.24
N ALA A 731 -10.73 42.06 -4.21
CA ALA A 731 -10.02 42.53 -5.40
C ALA A 731 -9.89 41.43 -6.47
N GLU A 732 -9.54 40.19 -6.09
CA GLU A 732 -9.45 39.05 -6.99
C GLU A 732 -10.83 38.65 -7.56
N LEU A 733 -11.89 38.68 -6.73
CA LEU A 733 -13.26 38.43 -7.15
C LEU A 733 -13.73 39.48 -8.16
N LYS A 734 -13.43 40.77 -7.90
CA LYS A 734 -13.73 41.85 -8.84
C LYS A 734 -12.99 41.62 -10.16
N GLN A 735 -11.69 41.32 -10.13
CA GLN A 735 -10.90 41.05 -11.33
C GLN A 735 -11.45 39.86 -12.14
N THR A 736 -11.89 38.79 -11.45
CA THR A 736 -12.50 37.63 -12.09
C THR A 736 -13.87 37.98 -12.70
N THR A 737 -14.65 38.80 -11.99
CA THR A 737 -15.96 39.28 -12.45
C THR A 737 -15.81 40.16 -13.69
N ASP A 738 -14.84 41.08 -13.69
CA ASP A 738 -14.54 41.95 -14.83
C ASP A 738 -14.12 41.12 -16.06
N ARG A 739 -13.29 40.09 -15.87
CA ARG A 739 -12.94 39.14 -16.96
C ARG A 739 -14.14 38.40 -17.51
N ILE A 740 -15.05 37.94 -16.65
CA ILE A 740 -16.28 37.26 -17.08
C ILE A 740 -17.17 38.23 -17.87
N LEU A 741 -17.31 39.47 -17.40
CA LEU A 741 -18.09 40.51 -18.09
C LEU A 741 -17.51 40.84 -19.46
N ASP A 742 -16.18 40.92 -19.59
CA ASP A 742 -15.52 41.14 -20.88
C ASP A 742 -15.70 39.96 -21.84
N MET A 743 -15.63 38.72 -21.34
CA MET A 743 -15.93 37.53 -22.15
C MET A 743 -17.38 37.50 -22.63
N ILE A 744 -18.35 37.88 -21.77
CA ILE A 744 -19.77 37.95 -22.14
C ILE A 744 -19.99 39.05 -23.19
N LYS A 745 -19.38 40.22 -23.03
CA LYS A 745 -19.43 41.29 -24.04
C LYS A 745 -18.84 40.85 -25.38
N GLY A 746 -17.72 40.12 -25.37
CA GLY A 746 -17.12 39.56 -26.58
C GLY A 746 -17.94 38.45 -27.26
N LEU A 747 -18.91 37.86 -26.56
CA LEU A 747 -19.86 36.89 -27.11
C LEU A 747 -21.16 37.52 -27.60
N SER A 748 -21.44 38.76 -27.20
CA SER A 748 -22.66 39.51 -27.54
C SER A 748 -22.41 40.65 -28.56
N ALA A 749 -21.15 40.86 -28.94
CA ALA A 749 -20.71 41.58 -30.14
C ALA A 749 -20.44 40.57 -31.27
#